data_AF-A0A931DWJ8-F1
#
_entry.id   AF-A0A931DWJ8-F1
#
_cell.length_a   1.000
_cell.length_b   1.000
_cell.length_c   1.000
_cell.angle_alpha   90.00
_cell.angle_beta   90.00
_cell.angle_gamma   90.00
#
_symmetry.space_group_name_H-M   'P 1'
#
loop_
_entity.id
_entity.type
_entity.pdbx_description
1 polymer ?
#
loop_
_entity_poly.entity_id
_entity_poly.type
_entity_poly.pdbx_seq_one_letter_code
_entity_poly.pdbx_strand_id
1 'polypeptide(L)'
;MSSTTEARSAGQDPREPVPGETVELFTDPAQPPVGLLQKAKWTPAKVVLWVIIGLIGATGWSMLALVRGDNVNAVWFVAAAVGTFLIGYRFYSKFIERKLLRPDDRRATPAEVLDNGRDFEPTDRRVLFGHHFAAIAGAGPLVGPVLAAQMGYLPGTIWIIVGAVAAGAVQDWLILFFSMRRRGRSLGQMAREEFGVVGGVAALVATLAIMSIIIAVLALIVVNALAESAWGVFSIAMTIPIALFMGVYLRYLRPGRISEISFIGVGLLLLAIVAGGWVSETAWGIEWFTLDKTTLAWALIAYGFVASILPVWLLLAPRDYLSTFMKIGTIGILAIAILIVQPVVQMPAFTDFAFTGTGPVFAGTLFPFLFITIACGALSGFHALISSGTTPKLIQKETQTRIIGYGGMLMESFVAIMALVAAISIDRGLYFAMNAPLALTGGTAESASRFISGLGNVAGGGITAAQLTEAANAVGETSLVSRSGGAPTLAVGIANILDRVTPGLDLRAFWYHFAIMFEALFILTTVDAGTRVARFMLSDTLGNLNRRFRDPSWRIGAWISSVVVVAAWGSILLMGVTDPLGGINTLFPLFGIANQLLAAIALSVCVAIVCKKGLVKWVWIPGVPLLLDAVVTLTASFQKIFSPTPGLGYWAQNGVYRAALADGKTSFGAATTTEAMQAVVRNTAVQGTLSILFAVLVVIVLATALRVSVRAVRAGGEPSTESEIVDSHLYAPRSLSTTAEERAVQKRWADVAK
;
A
#
# COMPACT_ATOMS: atom_id res chain seq x y z
N MET A 1 -34.63 -32.69 9.43
CA MET A 1 -34.61 -33.19 10.82
C MET A 1 -33.97 -34.57 10.84
N SER A 2 -32.77 -34.66 11.41
CA SER A 2 -32.10 -35.86 11.96
C SER A 2 -30.68 -35.43 12.35
N SER A 3 -30.56 -34.67 13.44
CA SER A 3 -29.26 -34.30 14.01
C SER A 3 -28.76 -35.44 14.87
N THR A 4 -27.76 -36.17 14.38
CA THR A 4 -26.92 -37.03 15.22
C THR A 4 -26.19 -36.13 16.21
N THR A 5 -26.65 -36.14 17.45
CA THR A 5 -26.04 -35.39 18.56
C THR A 5 -24.86 -36.20 19.06
N GLU A 6 -23.66 -35.98 18.49
CA GLU A 6 -22.43 -36.45 19.13
C GLU A 6 -22.28 -35.74 20.49
N ALA A 7 -22.07 -36.51 21.55
CA ALA A 7 -21.96 -36.02 22.91
C ALA A 7 -20.81 -35.00 23.03
N ARG A 8 -21.14 -33.76 23.42
CA ARG A 8 -20.16 -32.68 23.65
C ARG A 8 -19.25 -33.03 24.82
N SER A 9 -17.93 -33.01 24.63
CA SER A 9 -16.95 -33.19 25.71
C SER A 9 -16.93 -31.96 26.63
N ALA A 10 -16.85 -32.18 27.95
CA ALA A 10 -16.72 -31.10 28.94
C ALA A 10 -15.52 -30.19 28.62
N GLY A 11 -15.80 -28.92 28.31
CA GLY A 11 -14.79 -27.90 27.97
C GLY A 11 -14.94 -27.24 26.58
N GLN A 12 -15.88 -27.68 25.74
CA GLN A 12 -16.20 -26.99 24.47
C GLN A 12 -17.10 -25.76 24.73
N ASP A 13 -16.75 -24.60 24.16
CA ASP A 13 -17.63 -23.42 24.17
C ASP A 13 -18.95 -23.81 23.51
N PRO A 14 -20.11 -23.67 24.19
CA PRO A 14 -21.40 -24.10 23.66
C PRO A 14 -21.80 -23.44 22.33
N ARG A 15 -21.08 -22.38 21.92
CA ARG A 15 -21.22 -21.66 20.64
C ARG A 15 -20.36 -22.21 19.49
N GLU A 16 -19.44 -23.15 19.72
CA GLU A 16 -18.65 -23.74 18.63
C GLU A 16 -19.36 -24.94 17.98
N PRO A 17 -19.57 -24.94 16.65
CA PRO A 17 -20.08 -26.11 15.93
C PRO A 17 -19.11 -27.30 16.06
N VAL A 18 -19.61 -28.52 15.93
CA VAL A 18 -18.83 -29.76 15.73
C VAL A 18 -18.27 -29.78 14.30
N PRO A 19 -17.12 -30.43 14.00
CA PRO A 19 -16.59 -30.47 12.63
C PRO A 19 -17.58 -31.07 11.62
N GLY A 20 -17.98 -30.27 10.63
CA GLY A 20 -18.99 -30.62 9.63
C GLY A 20 -20.41 -30.14 9.97
N GLU A 21 -20.60 -29.54 11.15
CA GLU A 21 -21.85 -28.90 11.55
C GLU A 21 -21.88 -27.43 11.09
N THR A 22 -23.06 -27.02 10.63
CA THR A 22 -23.41 -25.64 10.31
C THR A 22 -24.48 -25.19 11.29
N VAL A 23 -24.15 -24.19 12.10
CA VAL A 23 -25.07 -23.59 13.07
C VAL A 23 -25.61 -22.29 12.48
N GLU A 24 -26.93 -22.21 12.36
CA GLU A 24 -27.63 -21.00 11.95
C GLU A 24 -27.69 -20.00 13.12
N LEU A 25 -27.35 -18.74 12.87
CA LEU A 25 -27.40 -17.67 13.85
C LEU A 25 -28.67 -16.84 13.66
N PHE A 26 -29.44 -16.68 14.73
CA PHE A 26 -30.66 -15.88 14.75
C PHE A 26 -30.53 -14.73 15.74
N THR A 27 -31.13 -13.61 15.40
CA THR A 27 -31.41 -12.46 16.29
C THR A 27 -32.90 -12.41 16.62
N ASP A 28 -33.74 -12.64 15.61
CA ASP A 28 -35.18 -12.87 15.76
C ASP A 28 -35.52 -14.31 15.29
N PRO A 29 -36.08 -15.17 16.15
CA PRO A 29 -36.55 -16.51 15.77
C PRO A 29 -37.62 -16.53 14.68
N ALA A 30 -38.33 -15.41 14.46
CA ALA A 30 -39.34 -15.28 13.41
C ALA A 30 -38.74 -14.96 12.03
N GLN A 31 -37.46 -14.58 11.96
CA GLN A 31 -36.76 -14.23 10.73
C GLN A 31 -35.79 -15.33 10.28
N PRO A 32 -35.42 -15.39 8.99
CA PRO A 32 -34.34 -16.27 8.55
C PRO A 32 -33.01 -15.90 9.25
N PRO A 33 -32.04 -16.81 9.33
CA PRO A 33 -30.82 -16.57 10.09
C PRO A 33 -29.97 -15.45 9.49
N VAL A 34 -29.32 -14.69 10.37
CA VAL A 34 -28.49 -13.52 10.04
C VAL A 34 -27.02 -13.87 9.84
N GLY A 35 -26.62 -15.11 10.13
CA GLY A 35 -25.28 -15.62 9.87
C GLY A 35 -25.19 -17.13 9.99
N LEU A 36 -24.04 -17.69 9.60
CA LEU A 36 -23.74 -19.12 9.69
C LEU A 36 -22.39 -19.33 10.39
N LEU A 37 -22.38 -20.16 11.43
CA LEU A 37 -21.14 -20.69 12.02
C LEU A 37 -20.88 -22.08 11.44
N GLN A 38 -19.87 -22.17 10.58
CA GLN A 38 -19.43 -23.43 9.98
C GLN A 38 -18.06 -23.84 10.53
N LYS A 39 -17.96 -25.07 11.03
CA LYS A 39 -16.65 -25.69 11.33
C LYS A 39 -16.30 -26.68 10.23
N ALA A 40 -15.33 -26.31 9.40
CA ALA A 40 -14.90 -27.19 8.29
C ALA A 40 -14.40 -28.55 8.81
N LYS A 41 -14.96 -29.65 8.28
CA LYS A 41 -14.45 -31.01 8.47
C LYS A 41 -13.14 -31.19 7.70
N TRP A 42 -12.12 -31.71 8.37
CA TRP A 42 -10.86 -32.13 7.76
C TRP A 42 -11.02 -33.54 7.19
N THR A 43 -11.04 -33.64 5.87
CA THR A 43 -11.01 -34.93 5.16
C THR A 43 -9.55 -35.26 4.81
N PRO A 44 -9.19 -36.55 4.63
CA PRO A 44 -7.84 -36.93 4.18
C PRO A 44 -7.40 -36.17 2.93
N ALA A 45 -8.29 -36.00 1.94
CA ALA A 45 -8.02 -35.21 0.73
C ALA A 45 -7.67 -33.75 1.03
N LYS A 46 -8.37 -33.10 1.98
CA LYS A 46 -8.02 -31.73 2.40
C LYS A 46 -6.67 -31.67 3.11
N VAL A 47 -6.36 -32.68 3.93
CA VAL A 47 -5.05 -32.77 4.60
C VAL A 47 -3.94 -32.90 3.56
N VAL A 48 -4.08 -33.83 2.62
CA VAL A 48 -3.13 -34.03 1.51
C VAL A 48 -2.96 -32.74 0.70
N LEU A 49 -4.05 -32.04 0.37
CA LEU A 49 -3.99 -30.74 -0.32
C LEU A 49 -3.14 -29.73 0.45
N TRP A 50 -3.35 -29.58 1.76
CA TRP A 50 -2.58 -28.64 2.58
C TRP A 50 -1.13 -29.08 2.77
N VAL A 51 -0.85 -30.38 2.79
CA VAL A 51 0.52 -30.91 2.77
C VAL A 51 1.21 -30.55 1.46
N ILE A 52 0.55 -30.73 0.31
CA ILE A 52 1.10 -30.36 -1.01
C ILE A 52 1.39 -28.85 -1.06
N ILE A 53 0.45 -28.00 -0.62
CA ILE A 53 0.66 -26.54 -0.56
C ILE A 53 1.86 -26.21 0.33
N GLY A 54 1.99 -26.88 1.47
CA GLY A 54 3.14 -26.73 2.37
C GLY A 54 4.45 -27.14 1.73
N LEU A 55 4.48 -28.27 1.01
CA LEU A 55 5.66 -28.75 0.30
C LEU A 55 6.06 -27.79 -0.83
N ILE A 56 5.12 -27.27 -1.62
CA ILE A 56 5.41 -26.28 -2.66
C ILE A 56 6.04 -25.02 -2.05
N GLY A 57 5.47 -24.51 -0.95
CA GLY A 57 6.02 -23.36 -0.25
C GLY A 57 7.42 -23.63 0.33
N ALA A 58 7.62 -24.81 0.94
CA ALA A 58 8.91 -25.21 1.50
C ALA A 58 9.99 -25.40 0.42
N THR A 59 9.65 -25.99 -0.72
CA THR A 59 10.55 -26.11 -1.87
C THR A 59 10.88 -24.74 -2.42
N GLY A 60 9.89 -23.86 -2.58
CA GLY A 60 10.12 -22.45 -2.97
C GLY A 60 11.13 -21.77 -2.07
N TRP A 61 10.93 -21.82 -0.74
CA TRP A 61 11.90 -21.28 0.22
C TRP A 61 13.27 -21.93 0.14
N SER A 62 13.34 -23.25 -0.03
CA SER A 62 14.61 -23.98 -0.13
C SER A 62 15.41 -23.53 -1.36
N MET A 63 14.74 -23.36 -2.50
CA MET A 63 15.35 -22.89 -3.74
C MET A 63 15.85 -21.45 -3.61
N LEU A 64 15.12 -20.57 -2.93
CA LEU A 64 15.55 -19.17 -2.73
C LEU A 64 16.66 -19.04 -1.67
N ALA A 65 16.57 -19.79 -0.58
CA ALA A 65 17.42 -19.60 0.59
C ALA A 65 18.72 -20.40 0.54
N LEU A 66 18.72 -21.60 -0.07
CA LEU A 66 19.85 -22.53 0.01
C LEU A 66 20.60 -22.69 -1.30
N VAL A 67 19.88 -22.69 -2.43
CA VAL A 67 20.52 -22.83 -3.75
C VAL A 67 21.29 -21.55 -4.07
N ARG A 68 22.57 -21.71 -4.38
CA ARG A 68 23.52 -20.65 -4.75
C ARG A 68 24.27 -21.09 -5.99
N GLY A 69 24.51 -20.18 -6.93
CA GLY A 69 25.37 -20.42 -8.10
C GLY A 69 24.61 -20.69 -9.40
N ASP A 70 23.44 -21.32 -9.35
CA ASP A 70 22.58 -21.48 -10.53
C ASP A 70 21.49 -20.41 -10.56
N ASN A 71 21.30 -19.83 -11.74
CA ASN A 71 20.30 -18.81 -12.08
C ASN A 71 18.91 -19.15 -11.51
N VAL A 72 18.60 -18.61 -10.32
CA VAL A 72 17.36 -18.89 -9.59
C VAL A 72 16.18 -18.41 -10.42
N ASN A 73 15.20 -19.30 -10.60
CA ASN A 73 14.01 -18.96 -11.37
C ASN A 73 13.00 -18.15 -10.55
N ALA A 74 12.39 -17.15 -11.19
CA ALA A 74 11.32 -16.35 -10.61
C ALA A 74 10.10 -17.17 -10.12
N VAL A 75 9.84 -18.35 -10.69
CA VAL A 75 8.76 -19.25 -10.25
C VAL A 75 8.83 -19.59 -8.76
N TRP A 76 10.04 -19.70 -8.21
CA TRP A 76 10.23 -20.04 -6.79
C TRP A 76 9.76 -18.94 -5.84
N PHE A 77 9.80 -17.68 -6.28
CA PHE A 77 9.24 -16.54 -5.53
C PHE A 77 7.72 -16.64 -5.46
N VAL A 78 7.08 -16.97 -6.58
CA VAL A 78 5.62 -17.21 -6.65
C VAL A 78 5.24 -18.38 -5.73
N ALA A 79 5.96 -19.49 -5.80
CA ALA A 79 5.71 -20.67 -4.96
C ALA A 79 5.86 -20.37 -3.47
N ALA A 80 6.96 -19.71 -3.06
CA ALA A 80 7.20 -19.32 -1.68
C ALA A 80 6.12 -18.35 -1.15
N ALA A 81 5.76 -17.35 -1.95
CA ALA A 81 4.75 -16.36 -1.58
C ALA A 81 3.35 -17.00 -1.45
N VAL A 82 2.86 -17.66 -2.50
CA VAL A 82 1.51 -18.26 -2.51
C VAL A 82 1.39 -19.34 -1.44
N GLY A 83 2.38 -20.22 -1.29
CA GLY A 83 2.37 -21.25 -0.25
C GLY A 83 2.29 -20.66 1.15
N THR A 84 3.13 -19.66 1.45
CA THR A 84 3.15 -19.01 2.77
C THR A 84 1.89 -18.20 3.05
N PHE A 85 1.37 -17.47 2.07
CA PHE A 85 0.14 -16.68 2.20
C PHE A 85 -1.08 -17.56 2.43
N LEU A 86 -1.21 -18.67 1.70
CA LEU A 86 -2.31 -19.62 1.91
C LEU A 86 -2.26 -20.23 3.32
N ILE A 87 -1.07 -20.60 3.81
CA ILE A 87 -0.88 -21.12 5.18
C ILE A 87 -1.22 -20.04 6.21
N GLY A 88 -0.67 -18.83 6.07
CA GLY A 88 -0.93 -17.70 6.97
C GLY A 88 -2.43 -17.37 7.02
N TYR A 89 -3.09 -17.25 5.87
CA TYR A 89 -4.52 -17.01 5.79
C TYR A 89 -5.35 -18.17 6.38
N ARG A 90 -4.93 -19.42 6.20
CA ARG A 90 -5.71 -20.58 6.66
C ARG A 90 -5.59 -20.85 8.16
N PHE A 91 -4.40 -20.71 8.71
CA PHE A 91 -4.08 -21.13 10.07
C PHE A 91 -3.92 -19.93 11.00
N TYR A 92 -3.04 -18.99 10.67
CA TYR A 92 -2.74 -17.86 11.57
C TYR A 92 -3.92 -16.89 11.68
N SER A 93 -4.53 -16.48 10.56
CA SER A 93 -5.70 -15.59 10.64
C SER A 93 -6.88 -16.24 11.38
N LYS A 94 -7.11 -17.56 11.24
CA LYS A 94 -8.16 -18.27 12.01
C LYS A 94 -7.83 -18.38 13.49
N PHE A 95 -6.55 -18.51 13.82
CA PHE A 95 -6.10 -18.48 15.20
C PHE A 95 -6.40 -17.10 15.84
N ILE A 96 -6.04 -16.01 15.16
CA ILE A 96 -6.36 -14.63 15.58
C ILE A 96 -7.88 -14.46 15.71
N GLU A 97 -8.65 -14.92 14.71
CA GLU A 97 -10.11 -14.86 14.72
C GLU A 97 -10.71 -15.45 15.99
N ARG A 98 -10.29 -16.68 16.34
CA ARG A 98 -10.87 -17.44 17.46
C ARG A 98 -10.39 -16.94 18.81
N LYS A 99 -9.11 -16.60 18.92
CA LYS A 99 -8.49 -16.29 20.21
C LYS A 99 -8.63 -14.82 20.58
N LEU A 100 -8.59 -13.93 19.59
CA LEU A 100 -8.53 -12.48 19.80
C LEU A 100 -9.81 -11.76 19.39
N LEU A 101 -10.24 -11.87 18.11
CA LEU A 101 -11.28 -10.99 17.57
C LEU A 101 -12.71 -11.44 17.87
N ARG A 102 -12.99 -12.75 17.73
CA ARG A 102 -14.30 -13.39 17.96
C ARG A 102 -15.45 -12.60 17.30
N PRO A 103 -15.48 -12.53 15.96
CA PRO A 103 -16.57 -11.89 15.23
C PRO A 103 -17.92 -12.57 15.54
N ASP A 104 -18.98 -11.78 15.60
CA ASP A 104 -20.35 -12.24 15.82
C ASP A 104 -21.31 -11.60 14.81
N ASP A 105 -21.82 -12.40 13.87
CA ASP A 105 -22.71 -11.93 12.80
C ASP A 105 -24.13 -11.61 13.28
N ARG A 106 -24.44 -11.85 14.57
CA ARG A 106 -25.66 -11.36 15.22
C ARG A 106 -25.58 -9.88 15.58
N ARG A 107 -24.38 -9.31 15.66
CA ARG A 107 -24.18 -7.89 15.94
C ARG A 107 -24.25 -7.10 14.65
N ALA A 108 -25.13 -6.11 14.60
CA ALA A 108 -25.22 -5.16 13.50
C ALA A 108 -23.93 -4.35 13.40
N THR A 109 -23.40 -4.23 12.18
CA THR A 109 -22.24 -3.40 11.89
C THR A 109 -22.67 -1.92 11.80
N PRO A 110 -21.75 -0.95 11.86
CA PRO A 110 -22.13 0.45 11.66
C PRO A 110 -22.72 0.74 10.28
N ALA A 111 -22.40 -0.07 9.27
CA ALA A 111 -23.01 0.05 7.94
C ALA A 111 -24.53 -0.19 8.03
N GLU A 112 -24.95 -1.17 8.82
CA GLU A 112 -26.36 -1.51 9.03
C GLU A 112 -27.06 -0.56 10.00
N VAL A 113 -26.41 -0.18 11.10
CA VAL A 113 -27.04 0.66 12.15
C VAL A 113 -27.29 2.09 11.67
N LEU A 114 -26.39 2.65 10.85
CA LEU A 114 -26.46 4.05 10.44
C LEU A 114 -27.01 4.25 9.02
N ASP A 115 -26.84 3.26 8.15
CA ASP A 115 -27.19 3.23 6.71
C ASP A 115 -27.74 4.55 6.14
N ASN A 116 -26.83 5.46 5.82
CA ASN A 116 -27.18 6.85 5.46
C ASN A 116 -27.03 7.14 3.96
N GLY A 117 -26.66 6.13 3.16
CA GLY A 117 -26.45 6.24 1.71
C GLY A 117 -25.38 7.25 1.30
N ARG A 118 -24.49 7.65 2.21
CA ARG A 118 -23.40 8.62 1.97
C ARG A 118 -22.05 8.10 2.46
N ASP A 119 -21.93 7.87 3.76
CA ASP A 119 -20.69 7.44 4.42
C ASP A 119 -20.81 6.02 4.99
N PHE A 120 -22.03 5.57 5.26
CA PHE A 120 -22.36 4.25 5.80
C PHE A 120 -23.37 3.60 4.86
N GLU A 121 -23.02 2.44 4.32
CA GLU A 121 -23.85 1.67 3.39
C GLU A 121 -23.41 0.19 3.39
N PRO A 122 -24.30 -0.76 3.70
CA PRO A 122 -23.98 -2.18 3.65
C PRO A 122 -23.58 -2.61 2.22
N THR A 123 -22.28 -2.78 1.99
CA THR A 123 -21.72 -3.02 0.65
C THR A 123 -21.37 -4.49 0.45
N ASP A 124 -21.68 -5.07 -0.72
CA ASP A 124 -21.29 -6.47 -1.02
C ASP A 124 -19.79 -6.66 -0.83
N ARG A 125 -19.42 -7.70 -0.06
CA ARG A 125 -18.04 -8.00 0.31
C ARG A 125 -17.06 -8.13 -0.86
N ARG A 126 -17.49 -8.45 -2.08
CA ARG A 126 -16.60 -8.55 -3.26
C ARG A 126 -16.23 -7.15 -3.75
N VAL A 127 -17.23 -6.26 -3.78
CA VAL A 127 -17.04 -4.85 -4.09
C VAL A 127 -16.18 -4.20 -2.99
N LEU A 128 -16.51 -4.45 -1.72
CA LEU A 128 -15.76 -3.90 -0.60
C LEU A 128 -14.32 -4.43 -0.52
N PHE A 129 -14.09 -5.71 -0.83
CA PHE A 129 -12.74 -6.26 -0.97
C PHE A 129 -11.96 -5.52 -2.06
N GLY A 130 -12.55 -5.33 -3.24
CA GLY A 130 -11.95 -4.58 -4.33
C GLY A 130 -11.63 -3.13 -3.95
N HIS A 131 -12.59 -2.44 -3.32
CA HIS A 131 -12.41 -1.07 -2.84
C HIS A 131 -11.29 -0.97 -1.79
N HIS A 132 -11.31 -1.84 -0.78
CA HIS A 132 -10.29 -1.86 0.26
C HIS A 132 -8.91 -2.16 -0.33
N PHE A 133 -8.80 -3.21 -1.15
CA PHE A 133 -7.57 -3.56 -1.86
C PHE A 133 -7.05 -2.40 -2.72
N ALA A 134 -7.91 -1.76 -3.51
CA ALA A 134 -7.51 -0.67 -4.37
C ALA A 134 -7.06 0.57 -3.59
N ALA A 135 -7.66 0.83 -2.43
CA ALA A 135 -7.29 1.94 -1.56
C ALA A 135 -5.97 1.70 -0.82
N ILE A 136 -5.69 0.46 -0.40
CA ILE A 136 -4.46 0.13 0.33
C ILE A 136 -3.26 -0.11 -0.60
N ALA A 137 -3.47 -0.74 -1.76
CA ALA A 137 -2.44 -1.05 -2.75
C ALA A 137 -2.13 0.17 -3.64
N GLY A 138 -1.29 1.08 -3.10
CA GLY A 138 -0.75 2.26 -3.80
C GLY A 138 0.62 2.03 -4.44
N ALA A 139 1.47 3.07 -4.48
CA ALA A 139 2.82 2.98 -5.05
C ALA A 139 3.79 2.14 -4.18
N GLY A 140 3.63 2.22 -2.86
CA GLY A 140 4.57 1.62 -1.91
C GLY A 140 4.90 0.14 -2.15
N PRO A 141 3.92 -0.77 -2.35
CA PRO A 141 4.21 -2.17 -2.64
C PRO A 141 4.86 -2.40 -4.02
N LEU A 142 4.77 -1.44 -4.94
CA LEU A 142 5.41 -1.55 -6.26
C LEU A 142 6.85 -0.99 -6.21
N VAL A 143 6.99 0.23 -5.72
CA VAL A 143 8.26 0.97 -5.74
C VAL A 143 9.23 0.51 -4.67
N GLY A 144 8.76 0.25 -3.45
CA GLY A 144 9.63 -0.14 -2.33
C GLY A 144 10.49 -1.36 -2.64
N PRO A 145 9.91 -2.50 -3.09
CA PRO A 145 10.67 -3.68 -3.47
C PRO A 145 11.66 -3.43 -4.62
N VAL A 146 11.26 -2.62 -5.61
CA VAL A 146 12.14 -2.26 -6.74
C VAL A 146 13.35 -1.47 -6.25
N LEU A 147 13.16 -0.44 -5.42
CA LEU A 147 14.27 0.34 -4.87
C LEU A 147 15.16 -0.51 -3.95
N ALA A 148 14.57 -1.42 -3.18
CA ALA A 148 15.28 -2.33 -2.29
C ALA A 148 16.07 -3.43 -3.02
N ALA A 149 15.79 -3.70 -4.30
CA ALA A 149 16.47 -4.73 -5.07
C ALA A 149 17.99 -4.54 -5.14
N GLN A 150 18.50 -3.30 -4.98
CA GLN A 150 19.94 -3.04 -4.87
C GLN A 150 20.63 -3.80 -3.73
N MET A 151 19.89 -4.26 -2.71
CA MET A 151 20.40 -5.01 -1.56
C MET A 151 20.41 -6.54 -1.79
N GLY A 152 19.97 -6.99 -2.97
CA GLY A 152 19.74 -8.40 -3.29
C GLY A 152 18.29 -8.83 -3.12
N TYR A 153 17.93 -9.98 -3.68
CA TYR A 153 16.53 -10.43 -3.70
C TYR A 153 16.05 -11.02 -2.37
N LEU A 154 16.94 -11.67 -1.59
CA LEU A 154 16.53 -12.54 -0.50
C LEU A 154 15.99 -11.78 0.72
N PRO A 155 16.65 -10.70 1.21
CA PRO A 155 16.14 -9.93 2.34
C PRO A 155 14.75 -9.36 2.10
N GLY A 156 14.56 -8.75 0.91
CA GLY A 156 13.27 -8.18 0.52
C GLY A 156 12.19 -9.24 0.44
N THR A 157 12.49 -10.40 -0.15
CA THR A 157 11.54 -11.53 -0.24
C THR A 157 11.09 -12.03 1.13
N ILE A 158 12.03 -12.19 2.08
CA ILE A 158 11.72 -12.60 3.46
C ILE A 158 10.80 -11.57 4.13
N TRP A 159 11.17 -10.29 4.05
CA TRP A 159 10.42 -9.25 4.72
C TRP A 159 9.01 -9.07 4.13
N ILE A 160 8.87 -9.06 2.80
CA ILE A 160 7.56 -8.97 2.14
C ILE A 160 6.68 -10.14 2.56
N ILE A 161 7.16 -11.39 2.51
CA ILE A 161 6.30 -12.55 2.76
C ILE A 161 6.01 -12.71 4.26
N VAL A 162 7.04 -12.74 5.09
CA VAL A 162 6.90 -13.02 6.53
C VAL A 162 6.36 -11.80 7.26
N GLY A 163 6.86 -10.60 6.94
CA GLY A 163 6.40 -9.35 7.52
C GLY A 163 4.91 -9.11 7.23
N ALA A 164 4.45 -9.39 6.01
CA ALA A 164 3.03 -9.30 5.69
C ALA A 164 2.15 -10.23 6.53
N VAL A 165 2.51 -11.51 6.63
CA VAL A 165 1.71 -12.50 7.37
C VAL A 165 1.71 -12.20 8.87
N ALA A 166 2.86 -11.84 9.44
CA ALA A 166 3.03 -11.70 10.88
C ALA A 166 2.67 -10.30 11.42
N ALA A 167 2.87 -9.24 10.62
CA ALA A 167 2.72 -7.85 11.02
C ALA A 167 1.64 -7.11 10.21
N GLY A 168 1.83 -6.93 8.90
CA GLY A 168 0.96 -6.10 8.08
C GLY A 168 -0.51 -6.55 8.09
N ALA A 169 -0.75 -7.82 7.76
CA ALA A 169 -2.11 -8.36 7.66
C ALA A 169 -2.79 -8.43 9.04
N VAL A 170 -1.98 -8.59 10.10
CA VAL A 170 -2.45 -8.51 11.49
C VAL A 170 -2.89 -7.09 11.82
N GLN A 171 -2.03 -6.09 11.61
CA GLN A 171 -2.35 -4.70 11.91
C GLN A 171 -3.61 -4.25 11.17
N ASP A 172 -3.63 -4.45 9.86
CA ASP A 172 -4.69 -3.96 8.99
C ASP A 172 -6.06 -4.52 9.42
N TRP A 173 -6.12 -5.84 9.65
CA TRP A 173 -7.34 -6.49 10.11
C TRP A 173 -7.76 -6.10 11.53
N LEU A 174 -6.80 -6.00 12.48
CA LEU A 174 -7.11 -5.60 13.86
C LEU A 174 -7.67 -4.18 13.92
N ILE A 175 -7.07 -3.25 13.19
CA ILE A 175 -7.54 -1.86 13.11
C ILE A 175 -8.93 -1.80 12.47
N LEU A 176 -9.14 -2.53 11.37
CA LEU A 176 -10.44 -2.62 10.71
C LEU A 176 -11.53 -3.08 11.68
N PHE A 177 -11.25 -4.16 12.40
CA PHE A 177 -12.19 -4.75 13.33
C PHE A 177 -12.47 -3.83 14.54
N PHE A 178 -11.42 -3.23 15.12
CA PHE A 178 -11.56 -2.35 16.27
C PHE A 178 -12.26 -1.03 15.93
N SER A 179 -12.04 -0.49 14.73
CA SER A 179 -12.75 0.69 14.24
C SER A 179 -14.22 0.38 13.96
N MET A 180 -14.52 -0.74 13.29
CA MET A 180 -15.90 -1.19 13.03
C MET A 180 -16.72 -1.29 14.33
N ARG A 181 -16.17 -1.92 15.38
CA ARG A 181 -16.84 -2.02 16.69
C ARG A 181 -16.93 -0.70 17.46
N ARG A 182 -16.34 0.37 16.94
CA ARG A 182 -16.42 1.74 17.45
C ARG A 182 -17.10 2.68 16.45
N ARG A 183 -18.07 2.17 15.68
CA ARG A 183 -18.84 2.93 14.68
C ARG A 183 -17.99 3.56 13.56
N GLY A 184 -16.90 2.90 13.16
CA GLY A 184 -16.02 3.39 12.10
C GLY A 184 -15.20 4.63 12.51
N ARG A 185 -14.81 4.72 13.79
CA ARG A 185 -13.93 5.78 14.30
C ARG A 185 -12.55 5.73 13.65
N SER A 186 -12.03 6.89 13.28
CA SER A 186 -10.68 7.04 12.73
C SER A 186 -9.59 6.68 13.74
N LEU A 187 -8.41 6.32 13.24
CA LEU A 187 -7.25 5.97 14.07
C LEU A 187 -6.94 7.05 15.12
N GLY A 188 -6.95 8.33 14.71
CA GLY A 188 -6.68 9.44 15.62
C GLY A 188 -7.73 9.60 16.72
N GLN A 189 -9.01 9.35 16.41
CA GLN A 189 -10.07 9.36 17.43
C GLN A 189 -9.94 8.17 18.39
N MET A 190 -9.68 6.96 17.88
CA MET A 190 -9.42 5.80 18.73
C MET A 190 -8.21 6.03 19.64
N ALA A 191 -7.11 6.58 19.12
CA ALA A 191 -5.94 6.91 19.92
C ALA A 191 -6.26 7.91 21.04
N ARG A 192 -7.10 8.92 20.79
CA ARG A 192 -7.52 9.89 21.82
C ARG A 192 -8.37 9.26 22.91
N GLU A 193 -9.26 8.35 22.55
CA GLU A 193 -10.14 7.65 23.51
C GLU A 193 -9.37 6.62 24.34
N GLU A 194 -8.36 5.97 23.76
CA GLU A 194 -7.56 4.96 24.45
C GLU A 194 -6.40 5.56 25.26
N PHE A 195 -5.76 6.64 24.79
CA PHE A 195 -4.56 7.22 25.43
C PHE A 195 -4.82 8.52 26.21
N GLY A 196 -6.03 9.06 26.15
CA GLY A 196 -6.37 10.36 26.74
C GLY A 196 -5.83 11.54 25.93
N VAL A 197 -5.85 12.74 26.53
CA VAL A 197 -5.62 14.00 25.81
C VAL A 197 -4.22 14.10 25.20
N VAL A 198 -3.17 13.79 25.99
CA VAL A 198 -1.78 13.95 25.54
C VAL A 198 -1.46 12.99 24.39
N GLY A 199 -1.71 11.69 24.57
CA GLY A 199 -1.47 10.69 23.54
C GLY A 199 -2.37 10.88 22.32
N GLY A 200 -3.62 11.33 22.53
CA GLY A 200 -4.56 11.63 21.46
C GLY A 200 -4.15 12.80 20.57
N VAL A 201 -3.76 13.93 21.16
CA VAL A 201 -3.29 15.09 20.40
C VAL A 201 -2.00 14.75 19.64
N ALA A 202 -1.06 14.06 20.30
CA ALA A 202 0.17 13.62 19.66
C ALA A 202 -0.12 12.71 18.45
N ALA A 203 -0.99 11.71 18.61
CA ALA A 203 -1.39 10.82 17.52
C ALA A 203 -2.09 11.56 16.38
N LEU A 204 -3.00 12.50 16.67
CA LEU A 204 -3.71 13.27 15.65
C LEU A 204 -2.77 14.14 14.82
N VAL A 205 -1.90 14.92 15.49
CA VAL A 205 -0.91 15.78 14.81
C VAL A 205 0.07 14.94 14.00
N ALA A 206 0.60 13.86 14.58
CA ALA A 206 1.50 12.94 13.88
C ALA A 206 0.82 12.36 12.64
N THR A 207 -0.40 11.85 12.78
CA THR A 207 -1.10 11.20 11.66
C THR A 207 -1.37 12.18 10.51
N LEU A 208 -1.82 13.41 10.79
CA LEU A 208 -2.04 14.42 9.76
C LEU A 208 -0.74 14.81 9.03
N ALA A 209 0.33 15.07 9.78
CA ALA A 209 1.60 15.48 9.19
C ALA A 209 2.27 14.35 8.39
N ILE A 210 2.21 13.10 8.89
CA ILE A 210 2.69 11.91 8.18
C ILE A 210 1.88 11.69 6.90
N MET A 211 0.55 11.85 6.96
CA MET A 211 -0.32 11.69 5.80
C MET A 211 0.03 12.67 4.67
N SER A 212 0.35 13.93 5.00
CA SER A 212 0.80 14.91 4.01
C SER A 212 2.10 14.47 3.30
N ILE A 213 3.08 13.91 4.03
CA ILE A 213 4.29 13.36 3.40
C ILE A 213 3.98 12.15 2.52
N ILE A 214 3.13 11.24 2.99
CA ILE A 214 2.77 10.04 2.23
C ILE A 214 2.16 10.43 0.87
N ILE A 215 1.17 11.31 0.87
CA ILE A 215 0.51 11.74 -0.37
C ILE A 215 1.52 12.44 -1.31
N ALA A 216 2.40 13.30 -0.77
CA ALA A 216 3.41 14.00 -1.55
C ALA A 216 4.39 13.05 -2.24
N VAL A 217 4.89 12.02 -1.53
CA VAL A 217 5.84 11.05 -2.10
C VAL A 217 5.16 10.13 -3.10
N LEU A 218 3.91 9.74 -2.87
CA LEU A 218 3.12 9.02 -3.86
C LEU A 218 2.96 9.85 -5.15
N ALA A 219 2.56 11.11 -5.04
CA ALA A 219 2.46 12.00 -6.20
C ALA A 219 3.81 12.21 -6.90
N LEU A 220 4.92 12.27 -6.16
CA LEU A 220 6.27 12.40 -6.72
C LEU A 220 6.65 11.21 -7.60
N ILE A 221 6.22 9.99 -7.25
CA ILE A 221 6.46 8.80 -8.08
C ILE A 221 5.72 8.94 -9.42
N VAL A 222 4.48 9.43 -9.41
CA VAL A 222 3.72 9.68 -10.65
C VAL A 222 4.42 10.72 -11.52
N VAL A 223 4.88 11.83 -10.92
CA VAL A 223 5.63 12.85 -11.67
C VAL A 223 6.88 12.27 -12.30
N ASN A 224 7.67 11.48 -11.58
CA ASN A 224 8.90 10.90 -12.14
C ASN A 224 8.66 9.81 -13.19
N ALA A 225 7.53 9.11 -13.12
CA ALA A 225 7.15 8.15 -14.15
C ALA A 225 6.72 8.84 -15.46
N LEU A 226 5.98 9.95 -15.36
CA LEU A 226 5.33 10.61 -16.50
C LEU A 226 6.11 11.78 -17.10
N ALA A 227 7.00 12.42 -16.34
CA ALA A 227 7.77 13.55 -16.85
C ALA A 227 8.56 13.17 -18.09
N GLU A 228 8.59 14.09 -19.05
CA GLU A 228 9.25 13.92 -20.34
C GLU A 228 8.70 12.75 -21.20
N SER A 229 7.50 12.23 -20.91
CA SER A 229 6.85 11.15 -21.67
C SER A 229 5.45 11.54 -22.16
N ALA A 230 5.36 12.04 -23.40
CA ALA A 230 4.10 12.45 -24.02
C ALA A 230 3.07 11.32 -24.06
N TRP A 231 3.50 10.10 -24.40
CA TRP A 231 2.65 8.91 -24.41
C TRP A 231 2.02 8.68 -23.03
N GLY A 232 2.86 8.66 -21.98
CA GLY A 232 2.42 8.43 -20.60
C GLY A 232 1.44 9.50 -20.11
N VAL A 233 1.77 10.78 -20.30
CA VAL A 233 0.92 11.91 -19.87
C VAL A 233 -0.43 11.88 -20.59
N PHE A 234 -0.46 11.69 -21.91
CA PHE A 234 -1.71 11.61 -22.66
C PHE A 234 -2.59 10.45 -22.17
N SER A 235 -2.01 9.26 -22.06
CA SER A 235 -2.74 8.04 -21.68
C SER A 235 -3.38 8.19 -20.29
N ILE A 236 -2.64 8.77 -19.34
CA ILE A 236 -3.14 9.06 -18.00
C ILE A 236 -4.18 10.18 -17.99
N ALA A 237 -3.98 11.26 -18.75
CA ALA A 237 -4.92 12.36 -18.83
C ALA A 237 -6.30 11.89 -19.33
N MET A 238 -6.34 10.96 -20.30
CA MET A 238 -7.57 10.38 -20.82
C MET A 238 -8.36 9.55 -19.80
N THR A 239 -7.74 9.14 -18.69
CA THR A 239 -8.45 8.42 -17.61
C THR A 239 -9.48 9.30 -16.90
N ILE A 240 -9.30 10.63 -16.90
CA ILE A 240 -10.24 11.60 -16.30
C ILE A 240 -11.57 11.64 -17.07
N PRO A 241 -11.61 11.93 -18.38
CA PRO A 241 -12.86 11.92 -19.13
C PRO A 241 -13.49 10.53 -19.18
N ILE A 242 -12.70 9.46 -19.24
CA ILE A 242 -13.22 8.08 -19.13
C ILE A 242 -13.96 7.89 -17.80
N ALA A 243 -13.34 8.24 -16.67
CA ALA A 243 -13.97 8.11 -15.35
C ALA A 243 -15.23 8.97 -15.20
N LEU A 244 -15.22 10.22 -15.70
CA LEU A 244 -16.40 11.09 -15.71
C LEU A 244 -17.54 10.50 -16.53
N PHE A 245 -17.24 9.97 -17.73
CA PHE A 245 -18.21 9.26 -18.56
C PHE A 245 -18.78 8.05 -17.83
N MET A 246 -17.93 7.22 -17.23
CA MET A 246 -18.37 6.03 -16.47
C MET A 246 -19.26 6.42 -15.28
N GLY A 247 -18.94 7.50 -14.56
CA GLY A 247 -19.75 8.02 -13.44
C GLY A 247 -21.13 8.49 -13.88
N VAL A 248 -21.20 9.29 -14.95
CA VAL A 248 -22.47 9.74 -15.55
C VAL A 248 -23.26 8.55 -16.10
N TYR A 249 -22.59 7.58 -16.72
CA TYR A 249 -23.21 6.38 -17.26
C TYR A 249 -23.90 5.54 -16.18
N LEU A 250 -23.21 5.28 -15.07
CA LEU A 250 -23.74 4.53 -13.93
C LEU A 250 -24.84 5.28 -13.18
N ARG A 251 -24.83 6.62 -13.20
CA ARG A 251 -25.82 7.42 -12.47
C ARG A 251 -27.08 7.69 -13.28
N TYR A 252 -26.96 7.99 -14.57
CA TYR A 252 -28.06 8.54 -15.38
C TYR A 252 -28.40 7.71 -16.62
N LEU A 253 -27.42 7.12 -17.33
CA LEU A 253 -27.70 6.41 -18.59
C LEU A 253 -28.22 4.98 -18.36
N ARG A 254 -27.48 4.17 -17.59
CA ARG A 254 -27.86 2.78 -17.26
C ARG A 254 -27.50 2.42 -15.83
N PRO A 255 -28.31 2.84 -14.84
CA PRO A 255 -28.11 2.49 -13.44
C PRO A 255 -28.00 0.98 -13.22
N GLY A 256 -27.03 0.57 -12.38
CA GLY A 256 -26.82 -0.83 -11.99
C GLY A 256 -26.06 -1.71 -12.99
N ARG A 257 -25.76 -1.25 -14.21
CA ARG A 257 -25.01 -2.03 -15.22
C ARG A 257 -23.50 -1.88 -15.12
N ILE A 258 -22.95 -2.32 -13.99
CA ILE A 258 -21.52 -2.17 -13.67
C ILE A 258 -20.62 -2.96 -14.64
N SER A 259 -21.01 -4.16 -15.05
CA SER A 259 -20.19 -4.97 -15.97
C SER A 259 -20.06 -4.34 -17.36
N GLU A 260 -21.16 -3.84 -17.92
CA GLU A 260 -21.19 -3.19 -19.24
C GLU A 260 -20.22 -2.01 -19.29
N ILE A 261 -20.32 -1.09 -18.33
CA ILE A 261 -19.45 0.08 -18.29
C ILE A 261 -18.00 -0.27 -17.95
N SER A 262 -17.76 -1.36 -17.22
CA SER A 262 -16.40 -1.81 -16.92
C SER A 262 -15.69 -2.30 -18.19
N PHE A 263 -16.37 -3.07 -19.04
CA PHE A 263 -15.82 -3.48 -20.33
C PHE A 263 -15.57 -2.30 -21.26
N ILE A 264 -16.49 -1.34 -21.30
CA ILE A 264 -16.32 -0.10 -22.06
C ILE A 264 -15.12 0.68 -21.52
N GLY A 265 -15.02 0.86 -20.21
CA GLY A 265 -13.92 1.58 -19.55
C GLY A 265 -12.56 0.94 -19.84
N VAL A 266 -12.44 -0.38 -19.74
CA VAL A 266 -11.20 -1.12 -20.08
C VAL A 266 -10.88 -0.96 -21.58
N GLY A 267 -11.87 -1.07 -22.47
CA GLY A 267 -11.67 -0.87 -23.91
C GLY A 267 -11.19 0.55 -24.23
N LEU A 268 -11.81 1.58 -23.63
CA LEU A 268 -11.40 2.97 -23.78
C LEU A 268 -10.01 3.23 -23.21
N LEU A 269 -9.65 2.57 -22.11
CA LEU A 269 -8.32 2.66 -21.52
C LEU A 269 -7.26 2.08 -22.45
N LEU A 270 -7.47 0.88 -22.98
CA LEU A 270 -6.56 0.26 -23.95
C LEU A 270 -6.45 1.11 -25.22
N LEU A 271 -7.56 1.66 -25.70
CA LEU A 271 -7.57 2.60 -26.81
C LEU A 271 -6.78 3.88 -26.49
N ALA A 272 -6.86 4.40 -25.27
CA ALA A 272 -6.11 5.59 -24.85
C ALA A 272 -4.60 5.34 -24.85
N ILE A 273 -4.12 4.14 -24.50
CA ILE A 273 -2.70 3.78 -24.61
C ILE A 273 -2.28 3.75 -26.08
N VAL A 274 -3.05 3.08 -26.94
CA VAL A 274 -2.73 2.97 -28.37
C VAL A 274 -2.73 4.36 -29.02
N ALA A 275 -3.75 5.18 -28.71
CA ALA A 275 -3.82 6.56 -29.16
C ALA A 275 -2.69 7.43 -28.59
N GLY A 276 -2.21 7.15 -27.37
CA GLY A 276 -1.05 7.80 -26.78
C GLY A 276 0.21 7.60 -27.62
N GLY A 277 0.41 6.41 -28.18
CA GLY A 277 1.49 6.15 -29.13
C GLY A 277 1.36 7.02 -30.38
N TRP A 278 0.19 7.02 -31.01
CA TRP A 278 -0.07 7.85 -32.20
C TRP A 278 0.12 9.35 -31.93
N VAL A 279 -0.33 9.83 -30.77
CA VAL A 279 -0.17 11.24 -30.37
C VAL A 279 1.29 11.57 -30.12
N SER A 280 2.05 10.67 -29.49
CA SER A 280 3.47 10.88 -29.19
C SER A 280 4.36 10.99 -30.43
N GLU A 281 3.89 10.50 -31.58
CA GLU A 281 4.59 10.64 -32.86
C GLU A 281 4.27 11.98 -33.59
N THR A 282 3.31 12.75 -33.08
CA THR A 282 2.93 14.04 -33.67
C THR A 282 3.61 15.21 -33.00
N ALA A 283 3.96 16.25 -33.78
CA ALA A 283 4.61 17.45 -33.25
C ALA A 283 3.78 18.16 -32.17
N TRP A 284 2.46 18.29 -32.38
CA TRP A 284 1.56 18.90 -31.41
C TRP A 284 1.42 18.06 -30.13
N GLY A 285 1.42 16.72 -30.26
CA GLY A 285 1.33 15.82 -29.12
C GLY A 285 2.57 15.90 -28.23
N ILE A 286 3.76 15.97 -28.84
CA ILE A 286 5.02 16.18 -28.12
C ILE A 286 4.99 17.54 -27.40
N GLU A 287 4.59 18.61 -28.08
CA GLU A 287 4.56 19.96 -27.49
C GLU A 287 3.61 20.07 -26.30
N TRP A 288 2.43 19.45 -26.36
CA TRP A 288 1.41 19.56 -25.32
C TRP A 288 1.59 18.58 -24.16
N PHE A 289 2.14 17.39 -24.41
CA PHE A 289 2.18 16.31 -23.42
C PHE A 289 3.58 15.98 -22.89
N THR A 290 4.65 16.50 -23.49
CA THR A 290 6.01 16.41 -22.92
C THR A 290 6.16 17.48 -21.84
N LEU A 291 5.66 17.18 -20.66
CA LEU A 291 5.63 18.10 -19.53
C LEU A 291 6.82 17.86 -18.61
N ASP A 292 7.46 18.95 -18.18
CA ASP A 292 8.48 18.90 -17.16
C ASP A 292 7.89 18.55 -15.78
N LYS A 293 8.76 18.10 -14.87
CA LYS A 293 8.34 17.64 -13.55
C LYS A 293 7.56 18.70 -12.75
N THR A 294 7.94 19.97 -12.85
CA THR A 294 7.32 21.07 -12.07
C THR A 294 5.92 21.37 -12.59
N THR A 295 5.73 21.40 -13.91
CA THR A 295 4.42 21.57 -14.53
C THR A 295 3.49 20.42 -14.17
N LEU A 296 3.96 19.18 -14.24
CA LEU A 296 3.20 18.01 -13.79
C LEU A 296 2.84 18.06 -12.31
N ALA A 297 3.76 18.53 -11.45
CA ALA A 297 3.49 18.67 -10.03
C ALA A 297 2.31 19.63 -9.77
N TRP A 298 2.29 20.78 -10.43
CA TRP A 298 1.17 21.72 -10.32
C TRP A 298 -0.13 21.16 -10.88
N ALA A 299 -0.07 20.43 -12.00
CA ALA A 299 -1.24 19.74 -12.55
C ALA A 299 -1.81 18.72 -11.54
N LEU A 300 -0.96 17.94 -10.87
CA LEU A 300 -1.39 16.99 -9.83
C LEU A 300 -1.94 17.67 -8.58
N ILE A 301 -1.39 18.81 -8.18
CA ILE A 301 -1.91 19.62 -7.06
C ILE A 301 -3.32 20.12 -7.39
N ALA A 302 -3.50 20.71 -8.57
CA ALA A 302 -4.80 21.17 -9.05
C ALA A 302 -5.80 20.01 -9.15
N TYR A 303 -5.36 18.89 -9.72
CA TYR A 303 -6.13 17.66 -9.80
C TYR A 303 -6.57 17.15 -8.42
N GLY A 304 -5.64 17.02 -7.47
CA GLY A 304 -5.94 16.54 -6.12
C GLY A 304 -6.92 17.43 -5.36
N PHE A 305 -6.85 18.75 -5.58
CA PHE A 305 -7.87 19.67 -5.06
C PHE A 305 -9.25 19.37 -5.66
N VAL A 306 -9.38 19.34 -6.98
CA VAL A 306 -10.64 19.07 -7.68
C VAL A 306 -11.21 17.70 -7.29
N ALA A 307 -10.39 16.65 -7.32
CA ALA A 307 -10.80 15.29 -6.96
C ALA A 307 -11.27 15.17 -5.51
N SER A 308 -10.69 15.96 -4.59
CA SER A 308 -11.07 15.94 -3.16
C SER A 308 -12.43 16.56 -2.87
N ILE A 309 -12.88 17.52 -3.69
CA ILE A 309 -14.14 18.25 -3.53
C ILE A 309 -15.27 17.70 -4.39
N LEU A 310 -14.94 16.99 -5.48
CA LEU A 310 -15.95 16.36 -6.33
C LEU A 310 -16.68 15.21 -5.60
N PRO A 311 -17.97 14.97 -5.95
CA PRO A 311 -18.72 13.83 -5.45
C PRO A 311 -18.03 12.51 -5.77
N VAL A 312 -18.02 11.59 -4.79
CA VAL A 312 -17.36 10.27 -4.91
C VAL A 312 -17.84 9.51 -6.14
N TRP A 313 -19.14 9.52 -6.42
CA TRP A 313 -19.73 8.78 -7.54
C TRP A 313 -19.31 9.28 -8.92
N LEU A 314 -18.88 10.55 -9.05
CA LEU A 314 -18.64 11.17 -10.35
C LEU A 314 -17.24 10.84 -10.90
N LEU A 315 -16.23 10.81 -10.02
CA LEU A 315 -14.84 10.63 -10.42
C LEU A 315 -14.18 9.45 -9.70
N LEU A 316 -14.21 9.46 -8.36
CA LEU A 316 -13.44 8.51 -7.54
C LEU A 316 -13.95 7.07 -7.70
N ALA A 317 -15.24 6.82 -7.51
CA ALA A 317 -15.77 5.45 -7.59
C ALA A 317 -15.61 4.82 -8.98
N PRO A 318 -15.98 5.47 -10.10
CA PRO A 318 -15.80 4.89 -11.44
C PRO A 318 -14.34 4.60 -11.78
N ARG A 319 -13.44 5.51 -11.38
CA ARG A 319 -11.99 5.34 -11.54
C ARG A 319 -11.46 4.18 -10.71
N ASP A 320 -11.87 4.08 -9.45
CA ASP A 320 -11.46 3.01 -8.55
C ASP A 320 -11.91 1.64 -9.06
N TYR A 321 -13.12 1.56 -9.65
CA TYR A 321 -13.58 0.35 -10.31
C TYR A 321 -12.67 -0.05 -11.47
N LEU A 322 -12.40 0.88 -12.40
CA LEU A 322 -11.51 0.63 -13.54
C LEU A 322 -10.11 0.22 -13.08
N SER A 323 -9.56 0.96 -12.11
CA SER A 323 -8.27 0.69 -11.50
C SER A 323 -8.25 -0.72 -10.90
N THR A 324 -9.23 -1.11 -10.07
CA THR A 324 -9.33 -2.43 -9.41
C THR A 324 -9.23 -3.60 -10.39
N PHE A 325 -9.96 -3.56 -11.50
CA PHE A 325 -9.92 -4.62 -12.51
C PHE A 325 -8.56 -4.68 -13.20
N MET A 326 -8.02 -3.53 -13.57
CA MET A 326 -6.66 -3.45 -14.11
C MET A 326 -5.64 -3.96 -13.10
N LYS A 327 -5.84 -3.68 -11.79
CA LYS A 327 -4.95 -4.09 -10.69
C LYS A 327 -4.79 -5.60 -10.65
N ILE A 328 -5.91 -6.28 -10.45
CA ILE A 328 -5.95 -7.73 -10.26
C ILE A 328 -5.64 -8.44 -11.58
N GLY A 329 -6.15 -7.93 -12.70
CA GLY A 329 -5.95 -8.50 -14.03
C GLY A 329 -4.49 -8.49 -14.44
N THR A 330 -3.82 -7.34 -14.39
CA THR A 330 -2.41 -7.20 -14.81
C THR A 330 -1.48 -8.04 -13.96
N ILE A 331 -1.65 -8.03 -12.64
CA ILE A 331 -0.81 -8.82 -11.73
C ILE A 331 -1.05 -10.32 -11.90
N GLY A 332 -2.31 -10.72 -12.17
CA GLY A 332 -2.62 -12.10 -12.54
C GLY A 332 -1.95 -12.53 -13.85
N ILE A 333 -2.01 -11.68 -14.88
CA ILE A 333 -1.34 -11.90 -16.16
C ILE A 333 0.17 -12.02 -15.96
N LEU A 334 0.78 -11.12 -15.18
CA LEU A 334 2.21 -11.15 -14.88
C LEU A 334 2.61 -12.43 -14.12
N ALA A 335 1.82 -12.85 -13.14
CA ALA A 335 2.08 -14.08 -12.41
C ALA A 335 2.04 -15.32 -13.33
N ILE A 336 1.05 -15.39 -14.23
CA ILE A 336 0.95 -16.46 -15.23
C ILE A 336 2.14 -16.39 -16.20
N ALA A 337 2.49 -15.20 -16.67
CA ALA A 337 3.63 -14.97 -17.55
C ALA A 337 4.94 -15.45 -16.91
N ILE A 338 5.16 -15.19 -15.61
CA ILE A 338 6.33 -15.70 -14.87
C ILE A 338 6.37 -17.23 -14.86
N LEU A 339 5.22 -17.90 -14.70
CA LEU A 339 5.16 -19.37 -14.71
C LEU A 339 5.49 -19.96 -16.10
N ILE A 340 5.16 -19.25 -17.17
CA ILE A 340 5.39 -19.67 -18.56
C ILE A 340 6.82 -19.35 -19.00
N VAL A 341 7.23 -18.09 -18.85
CA VAL A 341 8.52 -17.55 -19.30
C VAL A 341 9.66 -18.02 -18.42
N GLN A 342 9.38 -18.25 -17.13
CA GLN A 342 10.35 -18.71 -16.15
C GLN A 342 11.62 -17.84 -16.16
N PRO A 343 11.49 -16.51 -15.92
CA PRO A 343 12.64 -15.62 -16.02
C PRO A 343 13.69 -15.94 -14.96
N VAL A 344 14.95 -15.85 -15.39
CA VAL A 344 16.12 -15.98 -14.54
C VAL A 344 16.33 -14.70 -13.76
N VAL A 345 16.48 -14.82 -12.45
CA VAL A 345 16.86 -13.73 -11.57
C VAL A 345 18.33 -13.35 -11.80
N GLN A 346 18.57 -12.08 -12.10
CA GLN A 346 19.89 -11.50 -12.36
C GLN A 346 20.55 -10.93 -11.09
N MET A 347 19.73 -10.48 -10.14
CA MET A 347 20.22 -9.93 -8.86
C MET A 347 20.70 -11.08 -7.95
N PRO A 348 21.83 -10.96 -7.25
CA PRO A 348 22.25 -11.98 -6.28
C PRO A 348 21.35 -11.99 -5.03
N ALA A 349 21.48 -13.03 -4.21
CA ALA A 349 20.72 -13.15 -2.96
C ALA A 349 20.99 -11.96 -2.02
N PHE A 350 22.26 -11.56 -1.94
CA PHE A 350 22.74 -10.38 -1.25
C PHE A 350 23.74 -9.66 -2.15
N THR A 351 23.76 -8.34 -2.09
CA THR A 351 24.81 -7.51 -2.68
C THR A 351 25.69 -6.93 -1.57
N ASP A 352 26.88 -6.46 -1.91
CA ASP A 352 27.76 -5.77 -0.95
C ASP A 352 27.09 -4.51 -0.36
N PHE A 353 26.22 -3.85 -1.13
CA PHE A 353 25.48 -2.66 -0.69
C PHE A 353 24.57 -2.93 0.52
N ALA A 354 24.10 -4.17 0.71
CA ALA A 354 23.33 -4.55 1.88
C ALA A 354 24.13 -4.40 3.19
N PHE A 355 25.46 -4.54 3.11
CA PHE A 355 26.35 -4.54 4.27
C PHE A 355 27.15 -3.25 4.41
N THR A 356 27.59 -2.65 3.29
CA THR A 356 28.38 -1.40 3.31
C THR A 356 27.50 -0.17 3.48
N GLY A 357 26.23 -0.24 3.05
CA GLY A 357 25.30 0.89 3.04
C GLY A 357 25.64 1.97 2.01
N THR A 358 26.51 1.67 1.05
CA THR A 358 26.97 2.59 -0.01
C THR A 358 26.17 2.44 -1.32
N GLY A 359 24.93 1.95 -1.23
CA GLY A 359 24.09 1.72 -2.39
C GLY A 359 23.79 3.02 -3.18
N PRO A 360 23.88 3.00 -4.52
CA PRO A 360 23.68 4.21 -5.33
C PRO A 360 22.21 4.61 -5.47
N VAL A 361 21.26 3.70 -5.24
CA VAL A 361 19.81 4.01 -5.30
C VAL A 361 19.40 4.74 -4.02
N PHE A 362 19.82 4.24 -2.86
CA PHE A 362 19.71 4.93 -1.58
C PHE A 362 20.83 4.48 -0.64
N ALA A 363 21.25 5.38 0.25
CA ALA A 363 22.25 5.11 1.27
C ALA A 363 21.63 4.42 2.50
N GLY A 364 22.40 3.52 3.11
CA GLY A 364 22.02 2.81 4.33
C GLY A 364 22.17 1.29 4.23
N THR A 365 22.53 0.67 5.35
CA THR A 365 22.67 -0.78 5.47
C THR A 365 21.31 -1.48 5.50
N LEU A 366 21.28 -2.79 5.26
CA LEU A 366 20.07 -3.63 5.27
C LEU A 366 19.18 -3.34 6.48
N PHE A 367 19.74 -3.42 7.68
CA PHE A 367 19.06 -2.94 8.88
C PHE A 367 19.50 -1.49 9.17
N PRO A 368 18.56 -0.55 9.39
CA PRO A 368 17.10 -0.69 9.32
C PRO A 368 16.48 -0.36 7.94
N PHE A 369 17.29 0.05 6.95
CA PHE A 369 16.77 0.72 5.76
C PHE A 369 15.94 -0.16 4.82
N LEU A 370 16.24 -1.45 4.70
CA LEU A 370 15.43 -2.37 3.90
C LEU A 370 13.96 -2.36 4.35
N PHE A 371 13.75 -2.41 5.67
CA PHE A 371 12.43 -2.51 6.27
C PHE A 371 11.61 -1.25 6.00
N ILE A 372 12.19 -0.06 6.18
CA ILE A 372 11.48 1.20 5.90
C ILE A 372 11.30 1.44 4.40
N THR A 373 12.21 0.97 3.55
CA THR A 373 12.07 1.09 2.09
C THR A 373 10.93 0.20 1.59
N ILE A 374 10.84 -1.03 2.08
CA ILE A 374 9.72 -1.95 1.83
C ILE A 374 8.72 -1.84 2.99
N ALA A 375 8.17 -0.64 3.21
CA ALA A 375 7.12 -0.46 4.20
C ALA A 375 5.81 -1.06 3.68
N CYS A 376 5.19 -0.48 2.66
CA CYS A 376 4.00 -1.07 2.04
C CYS A 376 4.34 -2.37 1.30
N GLY A 377 3.43 -3.34 1.33
CA GLY A 377 3.69 -4.73 0.95
C GLY A 377 4.15 -5.62 2.10
N ALA A 378 4.65 -5.08 3.23
CA ALA A 378 5.00 -5.85 4.43
C ALA A 378 4.30 -5.33 5.70
N LEU A 379 4.42 -4.04 6.02
CA LEU A 379 3.76 -3.36 7.13
C LEU A 379 3.53 -1.88 6.79
N SER A 380 2.27 -1.47 6.65
CA SER A 380 1.93 -0.11 6.22
C SER A 380 1.07 0.64 7.23
N GLY A 381 1.50 1.82 7.65
CA GLY A 381 0.68 2.72 8.48
C GLY A 381 -0.50 3.33 7.72
N PHE A 382 -0.34 3.60 6.41
CA PHE A 382 -1.42 4.13 5.57
C PHE A 382 -2.65 3.20 5.55
N HIS A 383 -2.44 1.89 5.57
CA HIS A 383 -3.52 0.90 5.64
C HIS A 383 -4.40 1.09 6.87
N ALA A 384 -3.81 1.41 8.02
CA ALA A 384 -4.56 1.68 9.24
C ALA A 384 -5.50 2.89 9.10
N LEU A 385 -5.21 3.84 8.21
CA LEU A 385 -6.10 4.98 7.93
C LEU A 385 -7.29 4.58 7.07
N ILE A 386 -7.08 3.71 6.08
CA ILE A 386 -8.18 3.15 5.27
C ILE A 386 -9.04 2.24 6.15
N SER A 387 -8.41 1.33 6.90
CA SER A 387 -9.06 0.38 7.81
C SER A 387 -9.77 1.03 8.99
N SER A 388 -9.41 2.26 9.39
CA SER A 388 -10.18 3.00 10.41
C SER A 388 -11.07 4.11 9.84
N GLY A 389 -11.01 4.36 8.53
CA GLY A 389 -11.63 5.53 7.90
C GLY A 389 -12.85 5.21 7.05
N THR A 390 -12.68 4.43 5.99
CA THR A 390 -13.71 4.21 4.96
C THR A 390 -14.28 2.79 5.04
N THR A 391 -13.43 1.78 4.92
CA THR A 391 -13.82 0.36 4.92
C THR A 391 -14.71 -0.07 6.10
N PRO A 392 -14.47 0.31 7.36
CA PRO A 392 -15.28 -0.19 8.48
C PRO A 392 -16.76 0.24 8.41
N LYS A 393 -17.06 1.29 7.64
CA LYS A 393 -18.40 1.87 7.47
C LYS A 393 -19.25 1.15 6.41
N LEU A 394 -18.64 0.24 5.66
CA LEU A 394 -19.25 -0.44 4.51
C LEU A 394 -19.45 -1.95 4.74
N ILE A 395 -18.95 -2.49 5.86
CA ILE A 395 -18.96 -3.92 6.15
C ILE A 395 -20.37 -4.39 6.46
N GLN A 396 -20.86 -5.45 5.80
CA GLN A 396 -22.15 -6.05 6.10
C GLN A 396 -22.12 -6.91 7.35
N LYS A 397 -21.04 -7.68 7.55
CA LYS A 397 -20.92 -8.65 8.66
C LYS A 397 -19.52 -8.69 9.27
N GLU A 398 -19.44 -8.85 10.60
CA GLU A 398 -18.14 -8.85 11.32
C GLU A 398 -17.19 -9.93 10.77
N THR A 399 -17.71 -11.11 10.39
CA THR A 399 -16.89 -12.21 9.86
C THR A 399 -16.23 -11.91 8.51
N GLN A 400 -16.73 -10.92 7.75
CA GLN A 400 -16.16 -10.50 6.47
C GLN A 400 -14.85 -9.72 6.62
N THR A 401 -14.62 -9.10 7.79
CA THR A 401 -13.39 -8.34 8.07
C THR A 401 -12.11 -9.13 7.78
N ARG A 402 -12.14 -10.46 7.97
CA ARG A 402 -10.98 -11.34 7.75
C ARG A 402 -10.54 -11.38 6.29
N ILE A 403 -11.48 -11.51 5.35
CA ILE A 403 -11.12 -11.55 3.93
C ILE A 403 -10.81 -10.15 3.41
N ILE A 404 -11.49 -9.13 3.92
CA ILE A 404 -11.29 -7.73 3.50
C ILE A 404 -9.93 -7.22 3.98
N GLY A 405 -9.65 -7.18 5.28
CA GLY A 405 -8.38 -6.66 5.82
C GLY A 405 -7.23 -7.63 5.62
N TYR A 406 -7.22 -8.76 6.36
CA TYR A 406 -6.10 -9.70 6.31
C TYR A 406 -5.86 -10.24 4.89
N GLY A 407 -6.94 -10.60 4.17
CA GLY A 407 -6.84 -11.07 2.78
C GLY A 407 -6.42 -9.98 1.80
N GLY A 408 -6.89 -8.74 1.97
CA GLY A 408 -6.49 -7.58 1.17
C GLY A 408 -5.00 -7.29 1.28
N MET A 409 -4.48 -7.29 2.52
CA MET A 409 -3.05 -7.10 2.76
C MET A 409 -2.19 -8.21 2.13
N LEU A 410 -2.59 -9.48 2.25
CA LEU A 410 -1.86 -10.57 1.57
C LEU A 410 -1.84 -10.41 0.04
N MET A 411 -2.92 -9.89 -0.56
CA MET A 411 -2.97 -9.60 -1.99
C MET A 411 -2.01 -8.46 -2.35
N GLU A 412 -1.93 -7.40 -1.53
CA GLU A 412 -0.92 -6.33 -1.71
C GLU A 412 0.51 -6.89 -1.63
N SER A 413 0.79 -7.76 -0.66
CA SER A 413 2.10 -8.40 -0.53
C SER A 413 2.46 -9.31 -1.71
N PHE A 414 1.46 -9.94 -2.33
CA PHE A 414 1.66 -10.67 -3.57
C PHE A 414 2.07 -9.75 -4.73
N VAL A 415 1.41 -8.58 -4.84
CA VAL A 415 1.81 -7.52 -5.79
C VAL A 415 3.26 -7.10 -5.54
N ALA A 416 3.68 -6.94 -4.27
CA ALA A 416 5.04 -6.58 -3.92
C ALA A 416 6.09 -7.62 -4.33
N ILE A 417 5.77 -8.92 -4.23
CA ILE A 417 6.64 -9.97 -4.76
C ILE A 417 6.73 -9.91 -6.28
N MET A 418 5.62 -9.63 -6.98
CA MET A 418 5.66 -9.50 -8.45
C MET A 418 6.52 -8.31 -8.88
N ALA A 419 6.43 -7.19 -8.17
CA ALA A 419 7.26 -6.01 -8.43
C ALA A 419 8.74 -6.28 -8.16
N LEU A 420 9.07 -6.98 -7.07
CA LEU A 420 10.44 -7.42 -6.79
C LEU A 420 10.96 -8.32 -7.90
N VAL A 421 10.19 -9.33 -8.30
CA VAL A 421 10.54 -10.28 -9.37
C VAL A 421 10.80 -9.55 -10.68
N ALA A 422 9.95 -8.60 -11.06
CA ALA A 422 10.14 -7.79 -12.27
C ALA A 422 11.48 -7.01 -12.22
N ALA A 423 11.80 -6.40 -11.08
CA ALA A 423 13.04 -5.63 -10.90
C ALA A 423 14.32 -6.48 -10.85
N ILE A 424 14.26 -7.67 -10.24
CA ILE A 424 15.45 -8.53 -10.13
C ILE A 424 15.69 -9.39 -11.37
N SER A 425 14.74 -9.41 -12.33
CA SER A 425 14.84 -10.16 -13.59
C SER A 425 15.44 -9.33 -14.74
N ILE A 426 15.55 -8.00 -14.58
CA ILE A 426 16.23 -7.15 -15.57
C ILE A 426 17.75 -7.18 -15.36
N ASP A 427 18.49 -6.77 -16.39
CA ASP A 427 19.94 -6.62 -16.30
C ASP A 427 20.33 -5.69 -15.13
N ARG A 428 21.39 -6.05 -14.40
CA ARG A 428 21.83 -5.31 -13.21
C ARG A 428 22.36 -3.93 -13.56
N GLY A 429 23.10 -3.81 -14.67
CA GLY A 429 23.59 -2.52 -15.15
C GLY A 429 22.43 -1.60 -15.53
N LEU A 430 21.45 -2.12 -16.26
CA LEU A 430 20.21 -1.39 -16.59
C LEU A 430 19.45 -0.96 -15.33
N TYR A 431 19.29 -1.85 -14.34
CA TYR A 431 18.65 -1.53 -13.06
C TYR A 431 19.31 -0.32 -12.38
N PHE A 432 20.64 -0.32 -12.26
CA PHE A 432 21.36 0.78 -11.64
C PHE A 432 21.34 2.07 -12.49
N ALA A 433 21.37 1.96 -13.81
CA ALA A 433 21.24 3.10 -14.72
C ALA A 433 19.92 3.86 -14.53
N MET A 434 18.83 3.10 -14.33
CA MET A 434 17.49 3.66 -14.18
C MET A 434 17.26 4.27 -12.79
N ASN A 435 17.75 3.62 -11.74
CA ASN A 435 17.41 3.98 -10.35
C ASN A 435 18.44 4.88 -9.67
N ALA A 436 19.66 5.01 -10.20
CA ALA A 436 20.64 5.93 -9.64
C ALA A 436 20.26 7.40 -9.92
N PRO A 437 20.51 8.33 -8.96
CA PRO A 437 20.25 9.75 -9.13
C PRO A 437 20.95 10.34 -10.36
N LEU A 438 20.29 11.33 -10.98
CA LEU A 438 20.80 12.07 -12.15
C LEU A 438 22.21 12.61 -11.93
N ALA A 439 22.51 13.04 -10.70
CA ALA A 439 23.82 13.59 -10.36
C ALA A 439 24.97 12.57 -10.36
N LEU A 440 24.66 11.27 -10.22
CA LEU A 440 25.66 10.21 -10.32
C LEU A 440 25.80 9.72 -11.76
N THR A 441 24.69 9.62 -12.48
CA THR A 441 24.69 9.11 -13.86
C THR A 441 25.07 10.15 -14.89
N GLY A 442 24.91 11.45 -14.61
CA GLY A 442 25.12 12.54 -15.57
C GLY A 442 24.03 12.65 -16.65
N GLY A 443 22.98 11.83 -16.60
CA GLY A 443 21.79 11.93 -17.46
C GLY A 443 21.94 11.43 -18.89
N THR A 444 23.14 11.07 -19.35
CA THR A 444 23.36 10.51 -20.69
C THR A 444 23.72 9.02 -20.61
N ALA A 445 23.53 8.30 -21.69
CA ALA A 445 23.88 6.87 -21.76
C ALA A 445 25.39 6.65 -21.50
N GLU A 446 26.26 7.54 -21.98
CA GLU A 446 27.71 7.45 -21.85
C GLU A 446 28.19 7.75 -20.43
N SER A 447 27.63 8.77 -19.79
CA SER A 447 27.97 9.11 -18.41
C SER A 447 27.44 8.03 -17.44
N ALA A 448 26.22 7.52 -17.68
CA ALA A 448 25.65 6.43 -16.89
C ALA A 448 26.45 5.13 -17.03
N SER A 449 26.78 4.74 -18.25
CA SER A 449 27.61 3.55 -18.53
C SER A 449 28.95 3.59 -17.79
N ARG A 450 29.64 4.73 -17.79
CA ARG A 450 30.88 4.93 -17.04
C ARG A 450 30.69 4.81 -15.53
N PHE A 451 29.66 5.45 -14.99
CA PHE A 451 29.32 5.35 -13.56
C PHE A 451 29.07 3.90 -13.13
N ILE A 452 28.25 3.18 -13.90
CA ILE A 452 27.88 1.78 -13.60
C ILE A 452 29.09 0.86 -13.71
N SER A 453 29.97 1.10 -14.68
CA SER A 453 31.22 0.35 -14.80
C SER A 453 32.11 0.54 -13.57
N GLY A 454 32.08 1.73 -12.95
CA GLY A 454 32.73 2.02 -11.67
C GLY A 454 32.16 1.27 -10.45
N LEU A 455 30.94 0.71 -10.54
CA LEU A 455 30.35 -0.13 -9.49
C LEU A 455 30.90 -1.57 -9.50
N GLY A 456 31.73 -1.93 -10.48
CA GLY A 456 32.39 -3.22 -10.59
C GLY A 456 31.41 -4.39 -10.74
N ASN A 457 31.76 -5.54 -10.16
CA ASN A 457 31.01 -6.80 -10.32
C ASN A 457 29.58 -6.77 -9.73
N VAL A 458 29.27 -5.79 -8.88
CA VAL A 458 27.92 -5.63 -8.31
C VAL A 458 26.91 -5.29 -9.41
N ALA A 459 27.32 -4.52 -10.42
CA ALA A 459 26.52 -4.20 -11.60
C ALA A 459 26.59 -5.26 -12.72
N GLY A 460 27.28 -6.38 -12.51
CA GLY A 460 27.29 -7.50 -13.46
C GLY A 460 28.21 -7.38 -14.66
N GLY A 461 29.31 -6.64 -14.53
CA GLY A 461 30.31 -6.47 -15.62
C GLY A 461 30.16 -5.18 -16.41
N GLY A 462 29.23 -4.31 -16.00
CA GLY A 462 28.95 -3.02 -16.65
C GLY A 462 27.91 -3.13 -17.77
N ILE A 463 27.33 -1.99 -18.15
CA ILE A 463 26.41 -1.85 -19.29
C ILE A 463 26.96 -0.78 -20.23
N THR A 464 26.90 -1.01 -21.54
CA THR A 464 27.38 -0.05 -22.53
C THR A 464 26.34 1.05 -22.79
N ALA A 465 26.79 2.22 -23.25
CA ALA A 465 25.89 3.30 -23.68
C ALA A 465 24.93 2.85 -24.79
N ALA A 466 25.43 2.04 -25.75
CA ALA A 466 24.61 1.50 -26.83
C ALA A 466 23.47 0.62 -26.32
N GLN A 467 23.73 -0.25 -25.33
CA GLN A 467 22.70 -1.09 -24.70
C GLN A 467 21.65 -0.26 -23.94
N LEU A 468 22.06 0.84 -23.29
CA LEU A 468 21.13 1.75 -22.64
C LEU A 468 20.20 2.44 -23.65
N THR A 469 20.76 2.90 -24.77
CA THR A 469 19.99 3.52 -25.85
C THR A 469 19.06 2.50 -26.53
N GLU A 470 19.53 1.28 -26.77
CA GLU A 470 18.72 0.19 -27.33
C GLU A 470 17.56 -0.17 -26.40
N ALA A 471 17.81 -0.26 -25.08
CA ALA A 471 16.76 -0.53 -24.11
C ALA A 471 15.70 0.58 -24.08
N ALA A 472 16.11 1.85 -24.21
CA ALA A 472 15.19 2.99 -24.28
C ALA A 472 14.33 2.94 -25.56
N ASN A 473 14.97 2.73 -26.72
CA ASN A 473 14.27 2.62 -28.00
C ASN A 473 13.28 1.45 -28.02
N ALA A 474 13.64 0.30 -27.43
CA ALA A 474 12.79 -0.88 -27.38
C ALA A 474 11.47 -0.65 -26.62
N VAL A 475 11.43 0.34 -25.72
CA VAL A 475 10.21 0.69 -24.97
C VAL A 475 9.56 1.99 -25.43
N GLY A 476 10.04 2.59 -26.53
CA GLY A 476 9.47 3.82 -27.09
C GLY A 476 9.85 5.10 -26.34
N GLU A 477 10.96 5.10 -25.60
CA GLU A 477 11.40 6.24 -24.79
C GLU A 477 12.75 6.79 -25.27
N THR A 478 12.98 8.10 -25.09
CA THR A 478 14.24 8.75 -25.50
C THR A 478 15.42 8.37 -24.60
N SER A 479 15.15 8.09 -23.33
CA SER A 479 16.14 7.65 -22.36
C SER A 479 15.46 6.92 -21.20
N LEU A 480 16.17 5.95 -20.62
CA LEU A 480 15.81 5.29 -19.35
C LEU A 480 16.74 5.69 -18.20
N VAL A 481 17.78 6.47 -18.47
CA VAL A 481 18.79 6.87 -17.47
C VAL A 481 18.15 7.76 -16.42
N SER A 482 18.34 7.41 -15.14
CA SER A 482 17.84 8.17 -13.99
C SER A 482 16.34 8.48 -14.00
N ARG A 483 15.54 7.64 -14.67
CA ARG A 483 14.07 7.57 -14.46
C ARG A 483 13.76 6.87 -13.15
N SER A 484 14.28 7.46 -12.07
CA SER A 484 14.21 6.95 -10.71
C SER A 484 12.78 6.93 -10.17
N GLY A 485 12.55 6.13 -9.13
CA GLY A 485 11.23 6.00 -8.50
C GLY A 485 10.62 4.63 -8.61
N GLY A 486 11.37 3.63 -9.10
CA GLY A 486 10.94 2.24 -9.20
C GLY A 486 9.92 1.97 -10.31
N ALA A 487 9.00 2.90 -10.58
CA ALA A 487 7.93 2.73 -11.54
C ALA A 487 8.41 2.42 -12.97
N PRO A 488 9.36 3.19 -13.56
CA PRO A 488 9.91 2.85 -14.87
C PRO A 488 10.65 1.52 -14.91
N THR A 489 11.33 1.16 -13.82
CA THR A 489 12.05 -0.11 -13.71
C THR A 489 11.09 -1.29 -13.64
N LEU A 490 10.01 -1.14 -12.89
CA LEU A 490 8.92 -2.10 -12.86
C LEU A 490 8.32 -2.28 -14.25
N ALA A 491 8.01 -1.17 -14.95
CA ALA A 491 7.44 -1.20 -16.28
C ALA A 491 8.35 -1.91 -17.30
N VAL A 492 9.67 -1.65 -17.28
CA VAL A 492 10.64 -2.39 -18.10
C VAL A 492 10.66 -3.88 -17.74
N GLY A 493 10.64 -4.22 -16.45
CA GLY A 493 10.58 -5.61 -16.00
C GLY A 493 9.33 -6.36 -16.47
N ILE A 494 8.17 -5.72 -16.36
CA ILE A 494 6.89 -6.26 -16.86
C ILE A 494 6.93 -6.42 -18.38
N ALA A 495 7.38 -5.39 -19.11
CA ALA A 495 7.47 -5.43 -20.57
C ALA A 495 8.39 -6.55 -21.05
N ASN A 496 9.55 -6.73 -20.43
CA ASN A 496 10.50 -7.79 -20.77
C ASN A 496 9.93 -9.20 -20.53
N ILE A 497 9.10 -9.37 -19.49
CA ILE A 497 8.45 -10.66 -19.20
C ILE A 497 7.29 -10.90 -20.16
N LEU A 498 6.41 -9.92 -20.36
CA LEU A 498 5.20 -10.08 -21.19
C LEU A 498 5.50 -10.20 -22.68
N ASP A 499 6.50 -9.48 -23.19
CA ASP A 499 6.90 -9.58 -24.60
C ASP A 499 7.36 -11.01 -24.97
N ARG A 500 8.00 -11.71 -24.02
CA ARG A 500 8.40 -13.13 -24.20
C ARG A 500 7.23 -14.10 -24.24
N VAL A 501 6.04 -13.70 -23.75
CA VAL A 501 4.82 -14.52 -23.83
C VAL A 501 4.20 -14.45 -25.22
N THR A 502 4.43 -13.36 -25.96
CA THR A 502 3.90 -13.14 -27.33
C THR A 502 5.03 -12.94 -28.34
N PRO A 503 5.84 -13.97 -28.63
CA PRO A 503 6.98 -13.82 -29.55
C PRO A 503 6.51 -13.35 -30.93
N GLY A 504 7.15 -12.29 -31.46
CA GLY A 504 6.98 -11.85 -32.85
C GLY A 504 6.04 -10.66 -33.08
N LEU A 505 5.39 -10.11 -32.04
CA LEU A 505 4.50 -8.93 -32.16
C LEU A 505 5.15 -7.59 -31.76
N ASP A 506 6.41 -7.59 -31.32
CA ASP A 506 7.17 -6.44 -30.78
C ASP A 506 6.34 -5.47 -29.94
N LEU A 507 5.80 -5.98 -28.82
CA LEU A 507 4.85 -5.24 -27.97
C LEU A 507 5.53 -4.60 -26.76
N ARG A 508 6.88 -4.51 -26.73
CA ARG A 508 7.61 -3.98 -25.56
C ARG A 508 7.21 -2.56 -25.20
N ALA A 509 7.16 -1.65 -26.17
CA ALA A 509 6.70 -0.28 -25.93
C ALA A 509 5.26 -0.23 -25.41
N PHE A 510 4.36 -1.00 -26.02
CA PHE A 510 2.97 -1.12 -25.54
C PHE A 510 2.91 -1.60 -24.08
N TRP A 511 3.61 -2.68 -23.74
CA TRP A 511 3.61 -3.22 -22.38
C TRP A 511 4.27 -2.30 -21.36
N TYR A 512 5.32 -1.57 -21.76
CA TYR A 512 5.96 -0.57 -20.92
C TYR A 512 4.99 0.58 -20.61
N HIS A 513 4.39 1.21 -21.62
CA HIS A 513 3.45 2.31 -21.40
C HIS A 513 2.16 1.84 -20.73
N PHE A 514 1.72 0.61 -21.01
CA PHE A 514 0.65 -0.04 -20.26
C PHE A 514 0.99 -0.15 -18.78
N ALA A 515 2.19 -0.62 -18.42
CA ALA A 515 2.62 -0.78 -17.04
C ALA A 515 2.79 0.58 -16.33
N ILE A 516 3.38 1.60 -16.99
CA ILE A 516 3.47 2.97 -16.47
C ILE A 516 2.08 3.54 -16.19
N MET A 517 1.15 3.41 -17.14
CA MET A 517 -0.19 3.96 -17.00
C MET A 517 -0.98 3.21 -15.91
N PHE A 518 -0.90 1.88 -15.89
CA PHE A 518 -1.45 1.04 -14.85
C PHE A 518 -0.95 1.46 -13.47
N GLU A 519 0.35 1.66 -13.31
CA GLU A 519 0.95 2.04 -12.04
C GLU A 519 0.53 3.45 -11.64
N ALA A 520 0.64 4.43 -12.54
CA ALA A 520 0.20 5.80 -12.24
C ALA A 520 -1.29 5.85 -11.85
N LEU A 521 -2.16 5.05 -12.47
CA LEU A 521 -3.55 4.91 -12.06
C LEU A 521 -3.72 4.38 -10.63
N PHE A 522 -2.91 3.41 -10.21
CA PHE A 522 -2.92 2.94 -8.82
C PHE A 522 -2.60 4.07 -7.86
N ILE A 523 -1.51 4.78 -8.15
CA ILE A 523 -0.96 5.77 -7.26
C ILE A 523 -1.92 6.95 -7.14
N LEU A 524 -2.50 7.38 -8.26
CA LEU A 524 -3.45 8.48 -8.27
C LEU A 524 -4.75 8.14 -7.53
N THR A 525 -5.26 6.90 -7.60
CA THR A 525 -6.36 6.44 -6.72
C THR A 525 -5.98 6.59 -5.24
N THR A 526 -4.77 6.21 -4.85
CA THR A 526 -4.31 6.36 -3.46
C THR A 526 -4.12 7.83 -3.06
N VAL A 527 -3.63 8.69 -3.97
CA VAL A 527 -3.50 10.14 -3.75
C VAL A 527 -4.89 10.77 -3.54
N ASP A 528 -5.89 10.38 -4.32
CA ASP A 528 -7.27 10.86 -4.20
C ASP A 528 -7.91 10.43 -2.88
N ALA A 529 -7.84 9.14 -2.59
CA ALA A 529 -8.37 8.56 -1.35
C ALA A 529 -7.65 9.16 -0.13
N GLY A 530 -6.32 9.27 -0.18
CA GLY A 530 -5.49 9.86 0.86
C GLY A 530 -5.81 11.33 1.11
N THR A 531 -5.93 12.15 0.05
CA THR A 531 -6.29 13.58 0.17
C THR A 531 -7.67 13.73 0.80
N ARG A 532 -8.62 12.88 0.43
CA ARG A 532 -9.98 12.88 1.00
C ARG A 532 -9.98 12.47 2.48
N VAL A 533 -9.23 11.43 2.86
CA VAL A 533 -9.09 11.01 4.25
C VAL A 533 -8.39 12.09 5.08
N ALA A 534 -7.29 12.66 4.59
CA ALA A 534 -6.58 13.75 5.25
C ALA A 534 -7.49 14.97 5.48
N ARG A 535 -8.33 15.30 4.49
CA ARG A 535 -9.35 16.35 4.62
C ARG A 535 -10.34 16.05 5.75
N PHE A 536 -10.90 14.83 5.79
CA PHE A 536 -11.82 14.44 6.86
C PHE A 536 -11.16 14.48 8.23
N MET A 537 -9.92 14.00 8.35
CA MET A 537 -9.15 14.06 9.58
C MET A 537 -8.88 15.50 10.03
N LEU A 538 -8.59 16.41 9.10
CA LEU A 538 -8.39 17.82 9.41
C LEU A 538 -9.71 18.46 9.85
N SER A 539 -10.80 18.19 9.14
CA SER A 539 -12.14 18.67 9.52
C SER A 539 -12.56 18.17 10.91
N ASP A 540 -12.33 16.90 11.23
CA ASP A 540 -12.57 16.32 12.57
C ASP A 540 -11.74 17.03 13.64
N THR A 541 -10.47 17.32 13.32
CA THR A 541 -9.54 17.99 14.24
C THR A 541 -10.00 19.42 14.52
N LEU A 542 -10.30 20.18 13.47
CA LEU A 542 -10.85 21.54 13.56
C LEU A 542 -12.25 21.55 14.21
N GLY A 543 -13.00 20.46 14.05
CA GLY A 543 -14.28 20.21 14.71
C GLY A 543 -14.21 20.20 16.23
N ASN A 544 -13.02 19.99 16.81
CA ASN A 544 -12.80 20.14 18.25
C ASN A 544 -12.71 21.61 18.69
N LEU A 545 -12.28 22.50 17.79
CA LEU A 545 -12.17 23.95 18.05
C LEU A 545 -13.45 24.68 17.66
N ASN A 546 -14.06 24.33 16.53
CA ASN A 546 -15.28 24.92 16.03
C ASN A 546 -16.25 23.84 15.54
N ARG A 547 -17.44 23.80 16.16
CA ARG A 547 -18.48 22.79 15.90
C ARG A 547 -18.93 22.73 14.43
N ARG A 548 -18.83 23.82 13.65
CA ARG A 548 -19.22 23.82 12.23
C ARG A 548 -18.38 22.85 11.38
N PHE A 549 -17.11 22.65 11.71
CA PHE A 549 -16.25 21.70 11.01
C PHE A 549 -16.60 20.23 11.27
N ARG A 550 -17.47 19.94 12.26
CA ARG A 550 -18.00 18.60 12.50
C ARG A 550 -19.06 18.19 11.49
N ASP A 551 -19.65 19.13 10.76
CA ASP A 551 -20.64 18.84 9.73
C ASP A 551 -19.94 18.56 8.39
N PRO A 552 -19.90 17.30 7.92
CA PRO A 552 -19.26 16.96 6.65
C PRO A 552 -19.97 17.56 5.44
N SER A 553 -21.23 17.98 5.60
CA SER A 553 -22.03 18.59 4.53
C SER A 553 -21.76 20.08 4.34
N TRP A 554 -21.04 20.72 5.29
CA TRP A 554 -20.66 22.11 5.18
C TRP A 554 -19.55 22.31 4.14
N ARG A 555 -19.97 22.64 2.92
CA ARG A 555 -19.10 22.75 1.73
C ARG A 555 -17.90 23.67 1.94
N ILE A 556 -18.09 24.83 2.57
CA ILE A 556 -17.01 25.80 2.78
C ILE A 556 -15.94 25.22 3.71
N GLY A 557 -16.34 24.58 4.81
CA GLY A 557 -15.40 23.94 5.73
C GLY A 557 -14.63 22.79 5.07
N ALA A 558 -15.32 22.00 4.23
CA ALA A 558 -14.70 20.95 3.45
C ALA A 558 -13.68 21.53 2.44
N TRP A 559 -14.02 22.60 1.72
CA TRP A 559 -13.12 23.25 0.76
C TRP A 559 -11.90 23.88 1.43
N ILE A 560 -12.07 24.57 2.55
CA ILE A 560 -10.94 25.11 3.33
C ILE A 560 -10.02 23.98 3.77
N SER A 561 -10.59 22.89 4.30
CA SER A 561 -9.81 21.72 4.71
C SER A 561 -9.08 21.08 3.52
N SER A 562 -9.72 20.99 2.34
CA SER A 562 -9.07 20.55 1.10
C SER A 562 -7.88 21.44 0.73
N VAL A 563 -8.06 22.77 0.72
CA VAL A 563 -6.99 23.71 0.35
C VAL A 563 -5.79 23.55 1.28
N VAL A 564 -6.02 23.46 2.59
CA VAL A 564 -4.93 23.30 3.57
C VAL A 564 -4.19 21.99 3.36
N VAL A 565 -4.92 20.87 3.19
CA VAL A 565 -4.32 19.55 2.97
C VAL A 565 -3.51 19.53 1.67
N VAL A 566 -4.09 20.05 0.58
CA VAL A 566 -3.44 20.08 -0.73
C VAL A 566 -2.25 21.01 -0.77
N ALA A 567 -2.31 22.16 -0.10
CA ALA A 567 -1.15 23.03 0.08
C ALA A 567 -0.04 22.34 0.88
N ALA A 568 -0.40 21.61 1.95
CA ALA A 568 0.56 20.91 2.79
C ALA A 568 1.32 19.82 2.00
N TRP A 569 0.63 18.88 1.36
CA TRP A 569 1.32 17.84 0.60
C TRP A 569 1.90 18.38 -0.72
N GLY A 570 1.24 19.34 -1.37
CA GLY A 570 1.71 19.96 -2.61
C GLY A 570 3.02 20.72 -2.44
N SER A 571 3.21 21.40 -1.31
CA SER A 571 4.49 22.06 -0.99
C SER A 571 5.65 21.06 -0.87
N ILE A 572 5.39 19.87 -0.31
CA ILE A 572 6.38 18.78 -0.18
C ILE A 572 6.64 18.13 -1.54
N LEU A 573 5.61 17.98 -2.38
CA LEU A 573 5.77 17.50 -3.75
C LEU A 573 6.69 18.42 -4.54
N LEU A 574 6.43 19.74 -4.52
CA LEU A 574 7.27 20.73 -5.21
C LEU A 574 8.70 20.70 -4.67
N MET A 575 8.88 20.53 -3.36
CA MET A 575 10.19 20.36 -2.75
C MET A 575 10.94 19.15 -3.31
N GLY A 576 10.25 18.01 -3.48
CA GLY A 576 10.82 16.79 -4.03
C GLY A 576 11.12 16.86 -5.53
N VAL A 577 10.23 17.49 -6.30
CA VAL A 577 10.41 17.65 -7.75
C VAL A 577 11.57 18.59 -8.08
N THR A 578 11.80 19.61 -7.26
CA THR A 578 12.87 20.59 -7.43
C THR A 578 14.16 20.23 -6.67
N ASP A 579 14.25 19.03 -6.10
CA ASP A 579 15.44 18.58 -5.38
C ASP A 579 16.55 18.14 -6.37
N PRO A 580 17.71 18.82 -6.38
CA PRO A 580 18.80 18.51 -7.30
C PRO A 580 19.44 17.13 -7.05
N LEU A 581 19.22 16.52 -5.88
CA LEU A 581 19.73 15.19 -5.54
C LEU A 581 18.81 14.05 -6.01
N GLY A 582 17.75 14.39 -6.73
CA GLY A 582 16.70 13.47 -7.15
C GLY A 582 15.77 13.17 -5.98
N GLY A 583 14.75 14.00 -5.77
CA GLY A 583 13.98 14.05 -4.53
C GLY A 583 13.32 12.75 -4.05
N ILE A 584 13.21 11.73 -4.90
CA ILE A 584 12.87 10.37 -4.45
C ILE A 584 13.93 9.85 -3.47
N ASN A 585 15.21 10.00 -3.78
CA ASN A 585 16.30 9.46 -2.96
C ASN A 585 16.37 10.15 -1.58
N THR A 586 15.90 11.39 -1.48
CA THR A 586 15.90 12.16 -0.23
C THR A 586 14.59 12.00 0.56
N LEU A 587 13.43 11.99 -0.12
CA LEU A 587 12.11 11.91 0.51
C LEU A 587 11.62 10.48 0.76
N PHE A 588 12.02 9.49 -0.04
CA PHE A 588 11.52 8.12 0.11
C PHE A 588 11.92 7.49 1.45
N PRO A 589 13.15 7.68 1.98
CA PRO A 589 13.47 7.23 3.34
C PRO A 589 12.62 7.90 4.41
N LEU A 590 12.33 9.21 4.26
CA LEU A 590 11.44 9.92 5.19
C LEU A 590 10.02 9.39 5.12
N PHE A 591 9.53 9.09 3.91
CA PHE A 591 8.25 8.42 3.69
C PHE A 591 8.20 7.05 4.38
N GLY A 592 9.24 6.22 4.21
CA GLY A 592 9.33 4.90 4.84
C GLY A 592 9.27 4.99 6.36
N ILE A 593 10.07 5.90 6.95
CA ILE A 593 10.05 6.20 8.39
C ILE A 593 8.65 6.68 8.81
N ALA A 594 8.09 7.66 8.13
CA ALA A 594 6.80 8.24 8.48
C ALA A 594 5.67 7.20 8.42
N ASN A 595 5.64 6.36 7.38
CA ASN A 595 4.65 5.32 7.22
C ASN A 595 4.75 4.24 8.30
N GLN A 596 5.96 3.85 8.71
CA GLN A 596 6.13 2.91 9.82
C GLN A 596 5.85 3.53 11.19
N LEU A 597 6.20 4.80 11.41
CA LEU A 597 5.81 5.51 12.63
C LEU A 597 4.28 5.56 12.80
N LEU A 598 3.55 5.68 11.69
CA LEU A 598 2.09 5.55 11.69
C LEU A 598 1.60 4.11 11.97
N ALA A 599 2.30 3.10 11.46
CA ALA A 599 2.06 1.70 11.81
C ALA A 599 2.25 1.46 13.33
N ALA A 600 3.30 2.04 13.92
CA ALA A 600 3.55 1.98 15.36
C ALA A 600 2.40 2.61 16.17
N ILE A 601 1.83 3.74 15.72
CA ILE A 601 0.64 4.34 16.35
C ILE A 601 -0.54 3.37 16.29
N ALA A 602 -0.80 2.77 15.13
CA ALA A 602 -1.88 1.82 14.92
C ALA A 602 -1.73 0.56 15.81
N LEU A 603 -0.57 -0.07 15.79
CA LEU A 603 -0.26 -1.24 16.61
C LEU A 603 -0.30 -0.91 18.10
N SER A 604 0.10 0.30 18.52
CA SER A 604 -0.04 0.77 19.89
C SER A 604 -1.50 0.83 20.34
N VAL A 605 -2.39 1.33 19.48
CA VAL A 605 -3.84 1.35 19.74
C VAL A 605 -4.36 -0.09 19.87
N CYS A 606 -3.95 -0.99 18.97
CA CYS A 606 -4.30 -2.41 19.06
C CYS A 606 -3.84 -3.03 20.39
N VAL A 607 -2.59 -2.85 20.79
CA VAL A 607 -2.03 -3.40 22.04
C VAL A 607 -2.83 -2.90 23.25
N ALA A 608 -3.10 -1.60 23.33
CA ALA A 608 -3.86 -1.02 24.43
C ALA A 608 -5.29 -1.59 24.50
N ILE A 609 -5.99 -1.70 23.37
CA ILE A 609 -7.33 -2.28 23.30
C ILE A 609 -7.33 -3.74 23.76
N VAL A 610 -6.35 -4.54 23.32
CA VAL A 610 -6.25 -5.96 23.72
C VAL A 610 -5.99 -6.08 25.23
N CYS A 611 -5.13 -5.23 25.80
CA CYS A 611 -4.89 -5.19 27.24
C CYS A 611 -6.16 -4.81 28.02
N LYS A 612 -6.89 -3.76 27.59
CA LYS A 612 -8.14 -3.30 28.22
C LYS A 612 -9.25 -4.35 28.16
N LYS A 613 -9.28 -5.17 27.12
CA LYS A 613 -10.19 -6.33 27.03
C LYS A 613 -9.85 -7.50 27.97
N GLY A 614 -8.75 -7.41 28.74
CA GLY A 614 -8.28 -8.50 29.59
C GLY A 614 -7.68 -9.68 28.80
N LEU A 615 -7.43 -9.52 27.49
CA LEU A 615 -6.91 -10.58 26.62
C LEU A 615 -5.37 -10.61 26.60
N VAL A 616 -4.74 -10.42 27.77
CA VAL A 616 -3.28 -10.24 27.94
C VAL A 616 -2.49 -11.40 27.31
N LYS A 617 -3.00 -12.63 27.41
CA LYS A 617 -2.41 -13.83 26.80
C LYS A 617 -2.13 -13.70 25.29
N TRP A 618 -2.89 -12.86 24.58
CA TRP A 618 -2.83 -12.71 23.13
C TRP A 618 -2.23 -11.36 22.69
N VAL A 619 -1.72 -10.55 23.62
CA VAL A 619 -1.09 -9.24 23.32
C VAL A 619 0.13 -9.35 22.42
N TRP A 620 0.83 -10.50 22.43
CA TRP A 620 1.97 -10.73 21.55
C TRP A 620 1.62 -10.63 20.05
N ILE A 621 0.35 -10.86 19.66
CA ILE A 621 -0.10 -10.82 18.27
C ILE A 621 0.13 -9.42 17.66
N PRO A 622 -0.36 -8.30 18.25
CA PRO A 622 0.03 -6.96 17.82
C PRO A 622 1.34 -6.46 18.48
N GLY A 623 1.74 -7.00 19.63
CA GLY A 623 2.87 -6.49 20.42
C GLY A 623 4.25 -6.82 19.85
N VAL A 624 4.44 -8.02 19.28
CA VAL A 624 5.71 -8.39 18.64
C VAL A 624 5.93 -7.55 17.37
N PRO A 625 4.96 -7.42 16.45
CA PRO A 625 5.04 -6.47 15.35
C PRO A 625 5.35 -5.04 15.80
N LEU A 626 4.68 -4.55 16.86
CA LEU A 626 4.91 -3.20 17.38
C LEU A 626 6.36 -2.99 17.82
N LEU A 627 6.92 -3.95 18.55
CA LEU A 627 8.30 -3.85 19.04
C LEU A 627 9.30 -3.86 17.88
N LEU A 628 9.11 -4.76 16.91
CA LEU A 628 9.97 -4.82 15.72
C LEU A 628 9.91 -3.51 14.94
N ASP A 629 8.70 -3.03 14.65
CA ASP A 629 8.44 -1.80 13.92
C ASP A 629 9.04 -0.56 14.62
N ALA A 630 8.82 -0.43 15.93
CA ALA A 630 9.39 0.65 16.72
C ALA A 630 10.92 0.62 16.72
N VAL A 631 11.54 -0.56 16.89
CA VAL A 631 13.00 -0.70 16.89
C VAL A 631 13.58 -0.34 15.51
N VAL A 632 13.03 -0.88 14.43
CA VAL A 632 13.45 -0.58 13.05
C VAL A 632 13.35 0.92 12.79
N THR A 633 12.17 1.49 13.05
CA THR A 633 11.83 2.84 12.61
C THR A 633 12.55 3.90 13.43
N LEU A 634 12.62 3.73 14.76
CA LEU A 634 13.34 4.67 15.61
C LEU A 634 14.85 4.59 15.37
N THR A 635 15.39 3.40 15.03
CA THR A 635 16.79 3.28 14.60
C THR A 635 17.03 4.00 13.28
N ALA A 636 16.14 3.84 12.30
CA ALA A 636 16.27 4.51 11.01
C ALA A 636 16.19 6.04 11.16
N SER A 637 15.21 6.51 11.93
CA SER A 637 15.05 7.93 12.26
C SER A 637 16.29 8.47 12.99
N PHE A 638 16.79 7.74 13.99
CA PHE A 638 18.02 8.09 14.70
C PHE A 638 19.22 8.21 13.76
N GLN A 639 19.46 7.23 12.88
CA GLN A 639 20.56 7.27 11.92
C GLN A 639 20.40 8.43 10.92
N LYS A 640 19.19 8.69 10.42
CA LYS A 640 18.92 9.82 9.53
C LYS A 640 19.07 11.18 10.22
N ILE A 641 18.83 11.28 11.53
CA ILE A 641 19.01 12.53 12.29
C ILE A 641 20.48 12.73 12.66
N PHE A 642 21.13 11.73 13.25
CA PHE A 642 22.40 11.90 13.96
C PHE A 642 23.63 11.34 13.24
N SER A 643 23.48 10.64 12.11
CA SER A 643 24.65 10.10 11.40
C SER A 643 25.58 11.23 10.92
N PRO A 644 26.91 11.09 11.12
CA PRO A 644 27.88 12.06 10.62
C PRO A 644 28.12 11.93 9.10
N THR A 645 27.64 10.85 8.47
CA THR A 645 27.85 10.60 7.03
C THR A 645 26.87 11.43 6.20
N PRO A 646 27.31 12.36 5.33
CA PRO A 646 26.41 13.23 4.56
C PRO A 646 25.44 12.50 3.63
N GLY A 647 25.78 11.31 3.13
CA GLY A 647 24.86 10.49 2.34
C GLY A 647 23.70 9.91 3.16
N LEU A 648 23.85 9.83 4.48
CA LEU A 648 22.88 9.22 5.39
C LEU A 648 22.18 10.27 6.27
N GLY A 649 22.93 11.10 7.00
CA GLY A 649 22.41 12.04 7.98
C GLY A 649 21.93 13.35 7.36
N TYR A 650 20.69 13.76 7.65
CA TYR A 650 20.11 15.02 7.16
C TYR A 650 20.93 16.23 7.60
N TRP A 651 21.32 16.31 8.88
CA TRP A 651 22.08 17.43 9.41
C TRP A 651 23.54 17.43 8.97
N ALA A 652 24.14 16.25 8.76
CA ALA A 652 25.47 16.14 8.17
C ALA A 652 25.48 16.65 6.72
N GLN A 653 24.47 16.27 5.92
CA GLN A 653 24.30 16.79 4.56
C GLN A 653 24.07 18.30 4.56
N ASN A 654 23.20 18.79 5.45
CA ASN A 654 22.96 20.22 5.62
C ASN A 654 24.26 20.99 5.91
N GLY A 655 25.05 20.49 6.86
CA GLY A 655 26.30 21.11 7.31
C GLY A 655 27.33 21.24 6.19
N VAL A 656 27.57 20.18 5.42
CA VAL A 656 28.57 20.21 4.33
C VAL A 656 28.17 21.15 3.19
N TYR A 657 26.88 21.22 2.85
CA TYR A 657 26.40 22.15 1.83
C TYR A 657 26.39 23.60 2.31
N ARG A 658 26.09 23.86 3.60
CA ARG A 658 26.21 25.20 4.19
C ARG A 658 27.65 25.69 4.24
N ALA A 659 28.58 24.81 4.63
CA ALA A 659 30.00 25.14 4.62
C ALA A 659 30.49 25.45 3.20
N ALA A 660 30.11 24.63 2.21
CA ALA A 660 30.45 24.88 0.81
C ALA A 660 29.92 26.24 0.30
N LEU A 661 28.68 26.62 0.65
CA LEU A 661 28.14 27.94 0.34
C LEU A 661 28.91 29.08 1.04
N ALA A 662 29.27 28.89 2.31
CA ALA A 662 30.04 29.88 3.07
C ALA A 662 31.46 30.05 2.53
N ASP A 663 32.06 28.98 1.98
CA ASP A 663 33.36 29.00 1.29
C ASP A 663 33.29 29.66 -0.11
N GLY A 664 32.12 30.17 -0.52
CA GLY A 664 31.93 30.82 -1.82
C GLY A 664 31.85 29.85 -3.00
N LYS A 665 31.63 28.55 -2.77
CA LYS A 665 31.47 27.58 -3.87
C LYS A 665 30.13 27.78 -4.58
N THR A 666 30.17 27.69 -5.91
CA THR A 666 29.00 27.78 -6.78
C THR A 666 28.46 26.40 -7.18
N SER A 667 29.19 25.34 -6.85
CA SER A 667 28.77 23.94 -7.01
C SER A 667 29.39 23.08 -5.90
N PHE A 668 28.66 22.05 -5.46
CA PHE A 668 29.16 21.09 -4.47
C PHE A 668 28.46 19.73 -4.60
N GLY A 669 29.27 18.68 -4.71
CA GLY A 669 28.79 17.32 -4.94
C GLY A 669 27.91 17.26 -6.18
N ALA A 670 26.66 16.87 -5.97
CA ALA A 670 25.64 16.72 -7.00
C ALA A 670 24.91 18.02 -7.39
N ALA A 671 25.05 19.10 -6.61
CA ALA A 671 24.41 20.37 -6.91
C ALA A 671 25.33 21.25 -7.75
N THR A 672 24.92 21.53 -8.99
CA THR A 672 25.75 22.25 -9.98
C THR A 672 25.57 23.76 -9.96
N THR A 673 24.58 24.27 -9.21
CA THR A 673 24.32 25.71 -9.05
C THR A 673 24.19 26.12 -7.59
N THR A 674 24.37 27.41 -7.31
CA THR A 674 24.19 27.98 -5.97
C THR A 674 22.76 27.78 -5.46
N GLU A 675 21.75 27.95 -6.33
CA GLU A 675 20.34 27.74 -6.01
C GLU A 675 20.06 26.28 -5.65
N ALA A 676 20.68 25.34 -6.38
CA ALA A 676 20.59 23.92 -6.08
C ALA A 676 21.22 23.61 -4.71
N MET A 677 22.39 24.18 -4.40
CA MET A 677 23.01 24.03 -3.08
C MET A 677 22.12 24.60 -1.96
N GLN A 678 21.53 25.77 -2.15
CA GLN A 678 20.57 26.35 -1.21
C GLN A 678 19.32 25.49 -1.04
N ALA A 679 18.82 24.89 -2.13
CA ALA A 679 17.70 23.95 -2.08
C ALA A 679 18.04 22.72 -1.25
N VAL A 680 19.24 22.13 -1.39
CA VAL A 680 19.69 21.01 -0.55
C VAL A 680 19.71 21.41 0.93
N VAL A 681 20.25 22.59 1.27
CA VAL A 681 20.25 23.09 2.66
C VAL A 681 18.83 23.22 3.19
N ARG A 682 17.92 23.85 2.45
CA ARG A 682 16.51 23.98 2.87
C ARG A 682 15.84 22.62 3.04
N ASN A 683 15.95 21.75 2.04
CA ASN A 683 15.26 20.46 2.01
C ASN A 683 15.75 19.55 3.15
N THR A 684 17.05 19.47 3.39
CA THR A 684 17.63 18.67 4.48
C THR A 684 17.26 19.20 5.87
N ALA A 685 17.14 20.52 6.04
CA ALA A 685 16.66 21.11 7.28
C ALA A 685 15.18 20.76 7.55
N VAL A 686 14.32 20.83 6.52
CA VAL A 686 12.91 20.44 6.62
C VAL A 686 12.78 18.95 6.93
N GLN A 687 13.50 18.09 6.20
CA GLN A 687 13.49 16.64 6.41
C GLN A 687 13.99 16.25 7.81
N GLY A 688 15.10 16.85 8.26
CA GLY A 688 15.64 16.63 9.60
C GLY A 688 14.66 17.04 10.69
N THR A 689 14.02 18.20 10.54
CA THR A 689 13.03 18.71 11.50
C THR A 689 11.78 17.84 11.56
N LEU A 690 11.24 17.43 10.40
CA LEU A 690 10.06 16.55 10.34
C LEU A 690 10.37 15.16 10.92
N SER A 691 11.55 14.61 10.65
CA SER A 691 11.97 13.33 11.24
C SER A 691 12.01 13.40 12.77
N ILE A 692 12.57 14.47 13.34
CA ILE A 692 12.57 14.71 14.80
C ILE A 692 11.14 14.82 15.33
N LEU A 693 10.31 15.65 14.69
CA LEU A 693 8.92 15.85 15.10
C LEU A 693 8.16 14.53 15.15
N PHE A 694 8.25 13.73 14.08
CA PHE A 694 7.54 12.45 14.00
C PHE A 694 8.04 11.46 15.04
N ALA A 695 9.35 11.30 15.19
CA ALA A 695 9.93 10.41 16.19
C ALA A 695 9.48 10.78 17.61
N VAL A 696 9.53 12.08 17.97
CA VAL A 696 9.09 12.56 19.28
C VAL A 696 7.61 12.29 19.51
N LEU A 697 6.74 12.64 18.56
CA LEU A 697 5.30 12.42 18.70
C LEU A 697 4.96 10.94 18.86
N VAL A 698 5.63 10.05 18.11
CA VAL A 698 5.40 8.61 18.23
C VAL A 698 5.97 8.03 19.52
N VAL A 699 7.12 8.49 19.99
CA VAL A 699 7.65 8.11 21.31
C VAL A 699 6.68 8.49 22.42
N ILE A 700 6.05 9.67 22.34
CA ILE A 700 4.97 10.07 23.27
C ILE A 700 3.81 9.08 23.19
N VAL A 701 3.35 8.74 21.99
CA VAL A 701 2.26 7.76 21.79
C VAL A 701 2.64 6.39 22.39
N LEU A 702 3.83 5.86 22.08
CA LEU A 702 4.33 4.59 22.61
C LEU A 702 4.37 4.59 24.14
N ALA A 703 4.89 5.66 24.75
CA ALA A 703 4.97 5.78 26.20
C ALA A 703 3.56 5.83 26.84
N THR A 704 2.62 6.57 26.25
CA THR A 704 1.24 6.62 26.74
C THR A 704 0.52 5.29 26.56
N ALA A 705 0.70 4.61 25.42
CA ALA A 705 0.14 3.30 25.16
C ALA A 705 0.67 2.24 26.12
N LEU A 706 1.98 2.26 26.42
CA LEU A 706 2.58 1.37 27.42
C LEU A 706 2.00 1.62 28.80
N ARG A 707 1.90 2.88 29.22
CA ARG A 707 1.30 3.25 30.52
C ARG A 707 -0.14 2.76 30.64
N VAL A 708 -0.97 2.98 29.62
CA VAL A 708 -2.37 2.53 29.59
C VAL A 708 -2.44 1.01 29.62
N SER A 709 -1.61 0.34 28.81
CA SER A 709 -1.59 -1.13 28.75
C SER A 709 -1.21 -1.75 30.09
N VAL A 710 -0.16 -1.24 30.76
CA VAL A 710 0.25 -1.70 32.10
C VAL A 710 -0.85 -1.46 33.13
N ARG A 711 -1.51 -0.30 33.10
CA ARG A 711 -2.63 0.01 34.00
C ARG A 711 -3.77 -0.99 33.81
N ALA A 712 -4.17 -1.22 32.57
CA ALA A 712 -5.23 -2.16 32.22
C ALA A 712 -4.91 -3.60 32.64
N VAL A 713 -3.68 -4.06 32.41
CA VAL A 713 -3.21 -5.38 32.84
C VAL A 713 -3.28 -5.52 34.37
N ARG A 714 -2.83 -4.51 35.12
CA ARG A 714 -2.89 -4.51 36.59
C ARG A 714 -4.32 -4.49 37.12
N ALA A 715 -5.24 -3.85 36.41
CA ALA A 715 -6.66 -3.81 36.76
C ALA A 715 -7.43 -5.07 36.34
N GLY A 716 -6.81 -6.00 35.59
CA GLY A 716 -7.50 -7.16 35.02
C GLY A 716 -8.41 -6.84 33.83
N GLY A 717 -8.30 -5.64 33.27
CA GLY A 717 -9.15 -5.08 32.22
C GLY A 717 -9.64 -3.67 32.55
N GLU A 718 -10.20 -2.98 31.56
CA GLU A 718 -10.84 -1.67 31.71
C GLU A 718 -12.14 -1.61 30.89
N PRO A 719 -13.04 -0.66 31.20
CA PRO A 719 -14.24 -0.45 30.40
C PRO A 719 -13.95 -0.29 28.91
N SER A 720 -14.76 -0.97 28.09
CA SER A 720 -14.67 -0.94 26.65
C SER A 720 -15.18 0.40 26.09
N THR A 721 -14.53 0.88 25.04
CA THR A 721 -14.98 2.03 24.23
C THR A 721 -15.78 1.59 22.99
N GLU A 722 -16.01 0.28 22.82
CA GLU A 722 -16.89 -0.26 21.77
C GLU A 722 -18.31 0.29 21.90
N SER A 723 -19.00 0.43 20.77
CA SER A 723 -20.40 0.83 20.77
C SER A 723 -21.28 -0.25 21.37
N GLU A 724 -22.46 0.16 21.83
CA GLU A 724 -23.51 -0.77 22.24
C GLU A 724 -23.81 -1.81 21.15
N ILE A 725 -24.17 -3.01 21.59
CA ILE A 725 -24.54 -4.12 20.70
C ILE A 725 -25.97 -3.86 20.24
N VAL A 726 -26.14 -3.81 18.93
CA VAL A 726 -27.45 -3.76 18.27
C VAL A 726 -27.59 -5.07 17.51
N ASP A 727 -28.77 -5.68 17.56
CA ASP A 727 -29.04 -6.91 16.84
C ASP A 727 -29.09 -6.64 15.33
N SER A 728 -28.49 -7.53 14.56
CA SER A 728 -28.51 -7.47 13.10
C SER A 728 -29.81 -8.07 12.56
N HIS A 729 -30.30 -7.51 11.47
CA HIS A 729 -31.45 -7.92 10.68
C HIS A 729 -31.09 -8.13 9.21
N LEU A 730 -29.80 -8.16 8.89
CA LEU A 730 -29.29 -8.43 7.55
C LEU A 730 -28.62 -9.81 7.52
N TYR A 731 -28.61 -10.47 6.36
CA TYR A 731 -27.75 -11.62 6.10
C TYR A 731 -26.80 -11.34 4.96
N ALA A 732 -25.53 -11.70 5.14
CA ALA A 732 -24.55 -11.67 4.07
C ALA A 732 -23.57 -12.86 4.18
N PRO A 733 -23.12 -13.43 3.06
CA PRO A 733 -22.14 -14.51 3.08
C PRO A 733 -20.79 -14.05 3.61
N ARG A 734 -20.02 -14.98 4.15
CA ARG A 734 -18.74 -14.69 4.80
C ARG A 734 -17.57 -14.59 3.81
N SER A 735 -17.51 -15.46 2.80
CA SER A 735 -16.39 -15.56 1.85
C SER A 735 -16.74 -15.05 0.44
N LEU A 736 -15.75 -14.64 -0.35
CA LEU A 736 -15.96 -14.15 -1.72
C LEU A 736 -16.81 -15.12 -2.57
N SER A 737 -16.56 -16.42 -2.46
CA SER A 737 -17.45 -17.46 -2.98
C SER A 737 -18.54 -17.80 -1.97
N THR A 738 -19.76 -18.02 -2.46
CA THR A 738 -20.90 -18.45 -1.64
C THR A 738 -21.01 -19.96 -1.63
N THR A 739 -21.11 -20.55 -0.44
CA THR A 739 -21.38 -21.98 -0.26
C THR A 739 -22.84 -22.31 -0.61
N ALA A 740 -23.16 -23.60 -0.75
CA ALA A 740 -24.54 -24.03 -1.00
C ALA A 740 -25.48 -23.65 0.15
N GLU A 741 -25.02 -23.81 1.40
CA GLU A 741 -25.75 -23.44 2.61
C GLU A 741 -25.97 -21.92 2.68
N GLU A 742 -24.94 -21.12 2.37
CA GLU A 742 -25.07 -19.67 2.36
C GLU A 742 -26.08 -19.20 1.30
N ARG A 743 -26.11 -19.86 0.13
CA ARG A 743 -27.09 -19.60 -0.94
C ARG A 743 -28.52 -19.96 -0.52
N ALA A 744 -28.70 -21.03 0.25
CA ALA A 744 -30.01 -21.41 0.77
C ALA A 744 -30.57 -20.36 1.74
N VAL A 745 -29.73 -19.81 2.61
CA VAL A 745 -30.12 -18.72 3.54
C VAL A 745 -30.43 -17.44 2.77
N GLN A 746 -29.61 -17.09 1.79
CA GLN A 746 -29.85 -15.96 0.88
C GLN A 746 -31.21 -16.07 0.19
N LYS A 747 -31.59 -17.27 -0.26
CA LYS A 747 -32.90 -17.52 -0.87
C LYS A 747 -34.03 -17.29 0.13
N ARG A 748 -33.92 -17.81 1.36
CA ARG A 748 -34.93 -17.57 2.43
C ARG A 748 -35.14 -16.07 2.69
N TRP A 749 -34.06 -15.29 2.76
CA TRP A 749 -34.15 -13.84 2.90
C TRP A 749 -34.80 -13.16 1.68
N ALA A 750 -34.47 -13.60 0.47
CA ALA A 750 -35.10 -13.08 -0.75
C ALA A 750 -36.59 -13.43 -0.85
N ASP A 751 -37.03 -14.54 -0.27
CA ASP A 751 -38.43 -14.96 -0.23
C ASP A 751 -39.23 -14.17 0.83
N VAL A 752 -38.60 -13.73 1.93
CA VAL A 752 -39.22 -12.84 2.94
C VAL A 752 -39.32 -11.39 2.47
N ALA A 753 -38.41 -10.95 1.60
CA ALA A 753 -38.40 -9.59 1.06
C ALA A 753 -39.38 -9.35 -0.10
N LYS A 754 -39.99 -10.42 -0.64
CA LYS A 754 -41.05 -10.38 -1.65
C LYS A 754 -42.41 -10.42 -0.97
#